data_AF-A0A9P3LYT8-F1
#
_entry.id   AF-A0A9P3LYT8-F1
#
_cell.length_a   1.000
_cell.length_b   1.000
_cell.length_c   1.000
_cell.angle_alpha   90.00
_cell.angle_beta   90.00
_cell.angle_gamma   90.00
#
_symmetry.space_group_name_H-M   'P 1'
#
loop_
_entity.id
_entity.type
_entity.pdbx_description
1 polymer ?
#
loop_
_entity_poly.entity_id
_entity_poly.type
_entity_poly.pdbx_seq_one_letter_code
_entity_poly.pdbx_strand_id
1 'polypeptide(L)'
;MAVEKSRRNTSVTKNGYKGSREVETQKWLLDHDGVDRSGLSANFENTKRHVDHGLSTLLSYENWEQSLQKRNWQVAAFYNDLRASHLPAREVIVNRLGLPRTVRHAPQHPKSSQLHIVLVNPQGNFNAAQTGIGDHADFGGQLIYNENLGKALGRLGVKVDILTRRWDNGRWGNQFAAPSDFYPGNPNVRILRFNAGPTDSRGNYSFLNKQEILKYLDEWVSNVIAFYKAEGVFPQVSAGHYADGGLASVLLQEEAGIRVGTFTMHSGGAQKMDAFLPRDIDLQERPLSQDASFAKFRFDQRIAAERLAIETAQHIVTSTGEEVRNQYGHFLYSDVIDLKTKKDDKLFHVIPPGIDNDIFSPDAISEVHAQTVSFIVASIEHDIPLERRGLPIVLVAGRLDAKKNQIATVRAFAETRELRQSANLMLMLTGGREAFDNPGAAFPSEQQAAEKTIAEKIKKVLDQGNMRGDCVIVPGLNNTQKEIAAAYNYIASPEIRGVFCHAALHEPFGLMPLEAAACGLPVVVTKNGGPKEIFQSVDGEEFCVFIDPQLPSDIAKGLLQALVPEKWVQLQKSALSRVADRFSWNTTAREYLRLMLNTIARSPTGGHPKADHVRAVCFAPYPLLAEFTRAPLYAKLEASRRSLGSWALLGAFDVDYTMYHPKTGAAESAALARLLDDHSMTLCYVTGAEVSQVLARVERGELPMPDAICSSVGTRMYLHLGNGMFVLDQELQDTFRQRGFDKELLLRVSQELAVKHGLSTFIQQPGNSGDEQAFKLSFHFLGNPSETGQGLEAVREAFAQRLSQLGIMCKVVVCEEVAYNRDLTTYQAKKFCLDLVPETKEFPIHQLLEKVPRVCVLTAGDSGNDIGLLCDVQVPGISVVVGNAHHDLISMVHARTAETKNPAQRVLKLATGVQRTVYFPEASNLGPASVAKGVELLLSSREFY
;
A
#
# COMPACT_ATOMS: atom_id res chain seq x y z
N MET A 1 1.19 -38.82 37.05
CA MET A 1 0.42 -37.56 37.15
C MET A 1 1.41 -36.45 37.45
N ALA A 2 1.43 -35.43 36.59
CA ALA A 2 2.51 -34.47 36.32
C ALA A 2 3.00 -33.65 37.55
N VAL A 3 4.32 -33.63 37.84
CA VAL A 3 5.36 -32.60 37.51
C VAL A 3 5.05 -31.24 38.14
N GLU A 4 5.66 -30.75 39.23
CA GLU A 4 7.07 -30.59 39.70
C GLU A 4 7.94 -29.52 38.99
N LYS A 5 8.12 -28.40 39.73
CA LYS A 5 9.36 -27.64 40.01
C LYS A 5 10.16 -26.86 38.93
N SER A 6 10.51 -25.64 39.38
CA SER A 6 11.76 -24.86 39.13
C SER A 6 11.82 -24.11 37.80
N ARG A 7 12.48 -22.97 37.62
CA ARG A 7 13.26 -22.01 38.44
C ARG A 7 13.65 -20.87 37.47
N ARG A 8 13.89 -19.68 38.02
CA ARG A 8 14.90 -18.66 37.59
C ARG A 8 14.68 -17.81 36.33
N ASN A 9 14.80 -16.50 36.60
CA ASN A 9 15.59 -15.47 35.91
C ASN A 9 15.68 -15.50 34.38
N THR A 10 15.24 -14.40 33.75
CA THR A 10 16.17 -13.43 33.12
C THR A 10 15.47 -12.11 32.77
N SER A 11 16.20 -11.04 33.06
CA SER A 11 16.03 -9.67 32.59
C SER A 11 15.97 -9.57 31.06
N VAL A 12 15.02 -8.79 30.51
CA VAL A 12 15.21 -8.08 29.24
C VAL A 12 14.56 -6.68 29.32
N THR A 13 15.46 -5.70 29.28
CA THR A 13 15.33 -4.28 28.92
C THR A 13 14.02 -3.81 28.25
N LYS A 14 13.44 -2.73 28.80
CA LYS A 14 12.74 -1.71 27.99
C LYS A 14 13.25 -0.32 28.38
N ASN A 15 14.35 0.07 27.73
CA ASN A 15 14.68 1.47 27.54
C ASN A 15 13.84 2.01 26.38
N GLY A 16 13.37 3.25 26.52
CA GLY A 16 13.16 4.14 25.39
C GLY A 16 11.72 4.45 25.00
N TYR A 17 10.95 5.13 25.86
CA TYR A 17 9.90 6.05 25.39
C TYR A 17 9.95 7.33 26.24
N LYS A 18 10.78 8.29 25.80
CA LYS A 18 10.65 9.70 26.18
C LYS A 18 9.63 10.33 25.23
N GLY A 19 8.45 10.65 25.74
CA GLY A 19 7.53 11.55 25.05
C GLY A 19 6.05 11.20 25.17
N SER A 20 5.51 11.15 26.40
CA SER A 20 4.05 11.21 26.62
C SER A 20 3.63 11.58 28.06
N ARG A 21 4.51 12.17 28.89
CA ARG A 21 4.20 12.41 30.31
C ARG A 21 3.18 13.52 30.58
N GLU A 22 2.96 14.47 29.67
CA GLU A 22 1.97 15.54 29.89
C GLU A 22 0.52 15.09 29.65
N VAL A 23 0.29 14.14 28.74
CA VAL A 23 -1.07 13.73 28.33
C VAL A 23 -1.68 12.71 29.30
N GLU A 24 -0.89 11.80 29.87
CA GLU A 24 -1.37 10.92 30.95
C GLU A 24 -1.65 11.68 32.26
N THR A 25 -0.89 12.75 32.51
CA THR A 25 -1.10 13.61 33.69
C THR A 25 -2.42 14.37 33.60
N GLN A 26 -2.79 14.88 32.41
CA GLN A 26 -4.08 15.55 32.19
C GLN A 26 -5.28 14.59 32.22
N LYS A 27 -5.12 13.36 31.69
CA LYS A 27 -6.19 12.36 31.69
C LYS A 27 -6.48 11.84 33.11
N TRP A 28 -5.44 11.62 33.92
CA TRP A 28 -5.62 11.24 35.34
C TRP A 28 -6.27 12.36 36.17
N LEU A 29 -5.93 13.63 35.89
CA LEU A 29 -6.49 14.81 36.57
C LEU A 29 -7.97 15.06 36.27
N LEU A 30 -8.49 14.56 35.15
CA LEU A 30 -9.90 14.72 34.75
C LEU A 30 -10.80 13.58 35.28
N ASP A 31 -10.23 12.40 35.55
CA ASP A 31 -11.02 11.21 35.93
C ASP A 31 -11.20 11.00 37.46
N HIS A 32 -10.54 11.80 38.32
CA HIS A 32 -10.56 11.63 39.78
C HIS A 32 -11.22 12.78 40.57
N ASP A 33 -12.27 13.39 40.04
CA ASP A 33 -13.12 14.35 40.79
C ASP A 33 -14.03 13.66 41.85
N GLY A 34 -13.75 12.41 42.21
CA GLY A 34 -14.54 11.61 43.15
C GLY A 34 -13.69 10.92 44.22
N VAL A 35 -13.01 11.67 45.09
CA VAL A 35 -12.66 11.12 46.41
C VAL A 35 -13.81 11.44 47.35
N ASP A 36 -14.66 10.45 47.56
CA ASP A 36 -15.70 10.47 48.59
C ASP A 36 -15.07 10.82 49.96
N ARG A 37 -15.45 11.97 50.50
CA ARG A 37 -14.94 12.52 51.77
C ARG A 37 -15.43 11.73 52.99
N SER A 38 -16.36 10.78 52.83
CA SER A 38 -16.94 10.03 53.96
C SER A 38 -16.08 8.84 54.43
N GLY A 39 -15.08 8.41 53.66
CA GLY A 39 -14.20 7.27 54.00
C GLY A 39 -12.82 7.61 54.60
N LEU A 40 -12.50 8.89 54.79
CA LEU A 40 -11.14 9.34 55.17
C LEU A 40 -10.77 9.17 56.65
N SER A 41 -11.58 8.46 57.45
CA SER A 41 -11.33 8.30 58.90
C SER A 41 -10.79 6.94 59.33
N ALA A 42 -10.57 5.95 58.44
CA ALA A 42 -10.30 4.59 58.90
C ALA A 42 -8.91 3.98 58.59
N ASN A 43 -8.07 4.56 57.71
CA ASN A 43 -6.71 4.01 57.55
C ASN A 43 -5.73 5.03 56.96
N PHE A 44 -4.96 5.66 57.87
CA PHE A 44 -3.89 6.59 57.50
C PHE A 44 -2.90 5.97 56.50
N GLU A 45 -2.63 4.67 56.57
CA GLU A 45 -1.74 3.98 55.63
C GLU A 45 -2.29 3.89 54.21
N ASN A 46 -3.61 3.75 54.01
CA ASN A 46 -4.18 3.65 52.66
C ASN A 46 -4.25 5.00 51.96
N THR A 47 -4.59 6.06 52.70
CA THR A 47 -4.55 7.43 52.18
C THR A 47 -3.12 7.87 51.89
N LYS A 48 -2.17 7.52 52.77
CA LYS A 48 -0.73 7.74 52.56
C LYS A 48 -0.23 7.02 51.30
N ARG A 49 -0.59 5.75 51.09
CA ARG A 49 -0.21 5.01 49.86
C ARG A 49 -0.76 5.64 48.58
N HIS A 50 -2.00 6.13 48.58
CA HIS A 50 -2.57 6.77 47.38
C HIS A 50 -1.90 8.12 47.05
N VAL A 51 -1.60 8.92 48.08
CA VAL A 51 -0.90 10.20 47.92
C VAL A 51 0.57 9.99 47.52
N ASP A 52 1.26 9.04 48.15
CA ASP A 52 2.64 8.67 47.80
C ASP A 52 2.69 8.09 46.37
N HIS A 53 1.69 7.29 45.97
CA HIS A 53 1.59 6.77 44.60
C HIS A 53 1.35 7.89 43.58
N GLY A 54 0.43 8.83 43.84
CA GLY A 54 0.15 9.98 42.99
C GLY A 54 1.33 10.98 42.88
N LEU A 55 2.09 11.17 43.95
CA LEU A 55 3.27 12.04 43.93
C LEU A 55 4.49 11.36 43.29
N SER A 56 4.65 10.04 43.43
CA SER A 56 5.68 9.25 42.73
C SER A 56 5.40 9.04 41.23
N THR A 57 4.17 9.31 40.78
CA THR A 57 3.83 9.35 39.35
C THR A 57 4.07 10.75 38.75
N LEU A 58 3.92 11.80 39.54
CA LEU A 58 4.29 13.18 39.17
C LEU A 58 5.83 13.41 39.17
N LEU A 59 6.57 12.72 40.03
CA LEU A 59 8.03 12.79 40.16
C LEU A 59 8.60 11.38 40.09
N SER A 60 9.58 11.09 39.21
CA SER A 60 10.19 9.76 39.16
C SER A 60 10.63 9.29 40.55
N TYR A 61 10.36 8.02 40.90
CA TYR A 61 10.54 7.47 42.26
C TYR A 61 11.90 7.82 42.91
N GLU A 62 12.98 7.87 42.13
CA GLU A 62 14.33 8.27 42.59
C GLU A 62 14.46 9.76 43.00
N ASN A 63 13.69 10.66 42.39
CA ASN A 63 13.71 12.10 42.69
C ASN A 63 12.76 12.48 43.84
N TRP A 64 11.72 11.67 44.07
CA TRP A 64 10.71 11.90 45.09
C TRP A 64 11.28 11.77 46.52
N GLU A 65 11.88 10.62 46.84
CA GLU A 65 12.46 10.39 48.19
C GLU A 65 13.62 11.33 48.50
N GLN A 66 14.47 11.63 47.50
CA GLN A 66 15.57 12.57 47.66
C GLN A 66 15.10 14.03 47.84
N SER A 67 13.98 14.42 47.19
CA SER A 67 13.42 15.78 47.34
C SER A 67 12.75 15.98 48.71
N LEU A 68 12.12 14.94 49.25
CA LEU A 68 11.53 14.95 50.60
C LEU A 68 12.62 15.05 51.69
N GLN A 69 13.70 14.28 51.56
CA GLN A 69 14.84 14.34 52.49
C GLN A 69 15.60 15.67 52.41
N LYS A 70 15.83 16.22 51.21
CA LYS A 70 16.54 17.50 51.02
C LYS A 70 15.79 18.72 51.56
N ARG A 71 14.46 18.64 51.74
CA ARG A 71 13.62 19.79 52.14
C ARG A 71 12.99 19.65 53.53
N ASN A 72 13.39 18.64 54.30
CA ASN A 72 12.95 18.41 55.69
C ASN A 72 11.42 18.39 55.85
N TRP A 73 10.72 17.71 54.93
CA TRP A 73 9.25 17.63 54.93
C TRP A 73 8.72 16.74 56.05
N GLN A 74 7.97 17.32 56.99
CA GLN A 74 7.13 16.55 57.90
C GLN A 74 5.76 16.32 57.26
N VAL A 75 5.54 15.09 56.76
CA VAL A 75 4.28 14.64 56.12
C VAL A 75 3.05 15.01 56.96
N ALA A 76 3.16 14.98 58.30
CA ALA A 76 2.08 15.35 59.20
C ALA A 76 1.60 16.82 59.07
N ALA A 77 2.50 17.76 58.76
CA ALA A 77 2.14 19.18 58.60
C ALA A 77 1.32 19.41 57.33
N PHE A 78 1.69 18.77 56.22
CA PHE A 78 0.96 18.83 54.96
C PHE A 78 -0.45 18.26 55.08
N TYR A 79 -0.62 17.16 55.83
CA TYR A 79 -1.93 16.59 56.13
C TYR A 79 -2.83 17.52 56.96
N ASN A 80 -2.24 18.26 57.90
CA ASN A 80 -2.99 19.24 58.70
C ASN A 80 -3.45 20.43 57.84
N ASP A 81 -2.66 20.89 56.88
CA ASP A 81 -3.08 21.97 55.97
C ASP A 81 -4.18 21.54 55.02
N LEU A 82 -4.10 20.30 54.52
CA LEU A 82 -5.11 19.72 53.65
C LEU A 82 -6.44 19.51 54.37
N ARG A 83 -6.40 19.20 55.68
CA ARG A 83 -7.59 19.14 56.54
C ARG A 83 -8.15 20.51 56.90
N ALA A 84 -7.29 21.51 57.10
CA ALA A 84 -7.70 22.86 57.50
C ALA A 84 -8.14 23.75 56.31
N SER A 85 -7.78 23.37 55.08
CA SER A 85 -8.08 24.11 53.85
C SER A 85 -9.39 23.67 53.20
N HIS A 86 -10.20 24.63 52.75
CA HIS A 86 -11.35 24.37 51.86
C HIS A 86 -10.95 24.26 50.36
N LEU A 87 -9.68 24.45 50.03
CA LEU A 87 -9.17 24.37 48.66
C LEU A 87 -8.87 22.93 48.23
N PRO A 88 -8.99 22.59 46.93
CA PRO A 88 -8.56 21.29 46.40
C PRO A 88 -7.08 21.01 46.69
N ALA A 89 -6.72 19.73 46.87
CA ALA A 89 -5.35 19.31 47.24
C ALA A 89 -4.26 19.93 46.36
N ARG A 90 -4.54 20.08 45.05
CA ARG A 90 -3.65 20.73 44.07
C ARG A 90 -3.28 22.16 44.46
N GLU A 91 -4.21 22.94 45.00
CA GLU A 91 -3.97 24.34 45.35
C GLU A 91 -3.22 24.49 46.66
N VAL A 92 -3.44 23.59 47.62
CA VAL A 92 -2.67 23.54 48.87
C VAL A 92 -1.20 23.24 48.57
N ILE A 93 -0.94 22.33 47.62
CA ILE A 93 0.41 21.97 47.15
C ILE A 93 1.09 23.17 46.47
N VAL A 94 0.42 23.83 45.51
CA VAL A 94 0.99 24.99 44.81
C VAL A 94 1.30 26.15 45.77
N ASN A 95 0.39 26.44 46.70
CA ASN A 95 0.55 27.56 47.64
C ASN A 95 1.69 27.34 48.64
N ARG A 96 1.92 26.09 49.10
CA ARG A 96 2.94 25.81 50.13
C ARG A 96 4.34 25.57 49.55
N LEU A 97 4.44 25.14 48.29
CA LEU A 97 5.71 24.96 47.59
C LEU A 97 6.29 26.26 47.04
N GLY A 98 5.57 27.39 47.14
CA GLY A 98 6.00 28.68 46.62
C GLY A 98 6.32 28.65 45.13
N LEU A 99 5.71 27.71 44.39
CA LEU A 99 5.92 27.58 42.96
C LEU A 99 5.39 28.87 42.32
N PRO A 100 6.18 29.53 41.46
CA PRO A 100 5.79 30.81 40.90
C PRO A 100 4.46 30.61 40.16
N ARG A 101 3.48 31.46 40.47
CA ARG A 101 2.32 31.68 39.60
C ARG A 101 2.83 32.36 38.34
N THR A 102 3.56 31.65 37.49
CA THR A 102 3.81 32.09 36.13
C THR A 102 2.49 31.98 35.38
N VAL A 103 1.63 32.98 35.62
CA VAL A 103 0.80 33.54 34.57
C VAL A 103 1.77 34.18 33.58
N ARG A 104 2.42 33.36 32.76
CA ARG A 104 2.55 33.78 31.37
C ARG A 104 1.12 33.76 30.88
N HIS A 105 0.61 34.89 30.40
CA HIS A 105 -0.58 34.87 29.58
C HIS A 105 -0.31 33.84 28.47
N ALA A 106 -0.84 32.63 28.64
CA ALA A 106 -1.01 31.72 27.52
C ALA A 106 -1.74 32.55 26.47
N PRO A 107 -1.29 32.59 25.20
CA PRO A 107 -2.12 33.17 24.16
C PRO A 107 -3.49 32.51 24.32
N GLN A 108 -4.53 33.31 24.52
CA GLN A 108 -5.89 32.78 24.67
C GLN A 108 -6.13 31.91 23.43
N HIS A 109 -6.13 30.58 23.61
CA HIS A 109 -6.42 29.69 22.49
C HIS A 109 -7.83 30.05 22.03
N PRO A 110 -8.05 30.31 20.73
CA PRO A 110 -9.36 30.70 20.24
C PRO A 110 -10.37 29.63 20.66
N LYS A 111 -11.49 30.07 21.28
CA LYS A 111 -12.65 29.19 21.46
C LYS A 111 -13.10 28.72 20.07
N SER A 112 -13.78 27.57 19.96
CA SER A 112 -14.23 27.04 18.65
C SER A 112 -14.97 28.07 17.79
N SER A 113 -15.71 28.98 18.44
CA SER A 113 -16.44 30.11 17.83
C SER A 113 -15.57 31.24 17.25
N GLN A 114 -14.25 31.18 17.42
CA GLN A 114 -13.27 32.17 16.94
C GLN A 114 -12.33 31.59 15.89
N LEU A 115 -12.47 30.30 15.55
CA LEU A 115 -11.63 29.62 14.59
C LEU A 115 -12.18 29.77 13.17
N HIS A 116 -11.32 30.16 12.23
CA HIS A 116 -11.60 30.30 10.81
C HIS A 116 -10.68 29.38 10.01
N ILE A 117 -11.28 28.36 9.38
CA ILE A 117 -10.60 27.30 8.63
C ILE A 117 -10.94 27.42 7.15
N VAL A 118 -9.97 27.12 6.28
CA VAL A 118 -10.22 26.87 4.86
C VAL A 118 -10.09 25.38 4.52
N LEU A 119 -11.10 24.82 3.85
CA LEU A 119 -11.00 23.53 3.16
C LEU A 119 -10.62 23.81 1.71
N VAL A 120 -9.40 23.45 1.31
CA VAL A 120 -8.83 23.83 0.00
C VAL A 120 -9.05 22.70 -1.00
N ASN A 121 -9.93 22.93 -1.99
CA ASN A 121 -10.32 21.94 -2.99
C ASN A 121 -10.57 22.59 -4.38
N PRO A 122 -9.51 22.93 -5.13
CA PRO A 122 -9.63 23.61 -6.43
C PRO A 122 -10.40 22.80 -7.49
N GLN A 123 -10.19 21.48 -7.58
CA GLN A 123 -10.91 20.58 -8.50
C GLN A 123 -12.40 20.40 -8.17
N GLY A 124 -13.20 20.03 -9.18
CA GLY A 124 -14.66 19.84 -8.99
C GLY A 124 -15.35 21.13 -8.51
N ASN A 125 -16.60 21.01 -8.05
CA ASN A 125 -17.29 22.16 -7.44
C ASN A 125 -18.35 21.72 -6.43
N PHE A 126 -18.82 22.68 -5.65
CA PHE A 126 -19.76 22.48 -4.56
C PHE A 126 -21.02 23.29 -4.81
N ASN A 127 -22.19 22.75 -4.49
CA ASN A 127 -23.44 23.49 -4.35
C ASN A 127 -24.41 22.67 -3.49
N ALA A 128 -25.48 23.31 -2.99
CA ALA A 128 -26.47 22.63 -2.14
C ALA A 128 -27.23 21.50 -2.87
N ALA A 129 -27.35 21.57 -4.20
CA ALA A 129 -28.01 20.57 -5.02
C ALA A 129 -27.13 19.34 -5.35
N GLN A 130 -25.84 19.37 -4.98
CA GLN A 130 -24.86 18.33 -5.31
C GLN A 130 -24.83 17.98 -6.81
N THR A 131 -24.92 19.00 -7.67
CA THR A 131 -24.98 18.83 -9.12
C THR A 131 -23.73 18.10 -9.64
N GLY A 132 -23.92 17.04 -10.42
CA GLY A 132 -22.85 16.38 -11.16
C GLY A 132 -22.10 15.29 -10.37
N ILE A 133 -22.43 15.07 -9.09
CA ILE A 133 -21.85 13.98 -8.29
C ILE A 133 -22.14 12.64 -8.98
N GLY A 134 -21.08 11.87 -9.24
CA GLY A 134 -21.16 10.57 -9.93
C GLY A 134 -21.02 10.65 -11.46
N ASP A 135 -21.23 11.82 -12.06
CA ASP A 135 -21.25 12.04 -13.51
C ASP A 135 -19.85 12.32 -14.10
N HIS A 136 -18.84 12.56 -13.27
CA HIS A 136 -17.47 12.85 -13.70
C HIS A 136 -16.44 12.30 -12.72
N ALA A 137 -15.23 12.03 -13.22
CA ALA A 137 -14.10 11.59 -12.39
C ALA A 137 -13.64 12.62 -11.34
N ASP A 138 -14.05 13.89 -11.47
CA ASP A 138 -13.72 14.98 -10.55
C ASP A 138 -14.91 15.38 -9.66
N PHE A 139 -16.06 14.72 -9.83
CA PHE A 139 -17.27 14.91 -9.04
C PHE A 139 -17.60 13.62 -8.31
N GLY A 140 -16.92 13.38 -7.18
CA GLY A 140 -17.02 12.13 -6.45
C GLY A 140 -16.89 12.28 -4.94
N GLY A 141 -16.46 11.20 -4.29
CA GLY A 141 -16.43 11.09 -2.82
C GLY A 141 -15.65 12.20 -2.10
N GLN A 142 -14.62 12.78 -2.71
CA GLN A 142 -13.89 13.91 -2.13
C GLN A 142 -14.77 15.16 -1.93
N LEU A 143 -15.69 15.45 -2.84
CA LEU A 143 -16.59 16.60 -2.69
C LEU A 143 -17.61 16.34 -1.58
N ILE A 144 -18.17 15.12 -1.54
CA ILE A 144 -19.05 14.67 -0.45
C ILE A 144 -18.32 14.75 0.90
N TYR A 145 -17.04 14.36 0.93
CA TYR A 145 -16.22 14.43 2.13
C TYR A 145 -16.08 15.86 2.64
N ASN A 146 -15.65 16.78 1.77
CA ASN A 146 -15.38 18.17 2.16
C ASN A 146 -16.66 18.94 2.50
N GLU A 147 -17.75 18.67 1.79
CA GLU A 147 -19.06 19.23 2.12
C GLU A 147 -19.51 18.82 3.52
N ASN A 148 -19.49 17.52 3.82
CA ASN A 148 -19.98 17.02 5.10
C ASN A 148 -19.05 17.36 6.26
N LEU A 149 -17.72 17.32 6.05
CA LEU A 149 -16.75 17.82 7.02
C LEU A 149 -17.00 19.31 7.31
N GLY A 150 -17.18 20.12 6.27
CA GLY A 150 -17.45 21.56 6.41
C GLY A 150 -18.71 21.84 7.20
N LYS A 151 -19.83 21.19 6.84
CA LYS A 151 -21.11 21.29 7.58
C LYS A 151 -20.95 20.87 9.04
N ALA A 152 -20.29 19.75 9.32
CA ALA A 152 -20.10 19.25 10.68
C ALA A 152 -19.20 20.18 11.52
N LEU A 153 -18.11 20.73 10.96
CA LEU A 153 -17.30 21.76 11.61
C LEU A 153 -18.11 23.04 11.86
N GLY A 154 -18.93 23.46 10.89
CA GLY A 154 -19.82 24.60 11.01
C GLY A 154 -20.82 24.47 12.16
N ARG A 155 -21.38 23.25 12.36
CA ARG A 155 -22.26 22.93 13.50
C ARG A 155 -21.54 22.99 14.86
N LEU A 156 -20.22 22.80 14.89
CA LEU A 156 -19.38 22.99 16.09
C LEU A 156 -19.01 24.47 16.35
N GLY A 157 -19.53 25.39 15.52
CA GLY A 157 -19.33 26.83 15.64
C GLY A 157 -18.09 27.37 14.92
N VAL A 158 -17.39 26.54 14.15
CA VAL A 158 -16.19 26.94 13.40
C VAL A 158 -16.62 27.67 12.13
N LYS A 159 -15.99 28.80 11.80
CA LYS A 159 -16.17 29.45 10.49
C LYS A 159 -15.37 28.68 9.44
N VAL A 160 -16.04 28.18 8.40
CA VAL A 160 -15.45 27.32 7.38
C VAL A 160 -15.65 27.91 5.99
N ASP A 161 -14.56 28.01 5.25
CA ASP A 161 -14.57 28.41 3.84
C ASP A 161 -14.12 27.24 2.98
N ILE A 162 -14.98 26.77 2.09
CA ILE A 162 -14.62 25.78 1.07
C ILE A 162 -14.13 26.54 -0.15
N LEU A 163 -12.82 26.48 -0.43
CA LEU A 163 -12.20 27.18 -1.55
C LEU A 163 -12.16 26.26 -2.77
N THR A 164 -12.73 26.72 -3.89
CA THR A 164 -12.73 25.97 -5.15
C THR A 164 -12.52 26.89 -6.36
N ARG A 165 -12.36 26.30 -7.55
CA ARG A 165 -12.22 27.07 -8.80
C ARG A 165 -13.58 27.51 -9.33
N ARG A 166 -13.66 28.74 -9.82
CA ARG A 166 -14.83 29.27 -10.54
C ARG A 166 -14.78 28.88 -12.01
N TRP A 167 -15.93 28.55 -12.58
CA TRP A 167 -16.14 28.49 -14.02
C TRP A 167 -17.60 28.76 -14.35
N ASP A 168 -17.87 29.23 -15.55
CA ASP A 168 -19.16 29.80 -15.96
C ASP A 168 -19.63 29.33 -17.34
N ASN A 169 -18.97 28.32 -17.90
CA ASN A 169 -19.43 27.62 -19.11
C ASN A 169 -19.26 26.08 -18.99
N GLY A 170 -19.84 25.33 -19.93
CA GLY A 170 -19.64 23.88 -20.08
C GLY A 170 -20.89 23.03 -19.82
N ARG A 171 -20.69 21.71 -19.66
CA ARG A 171 -21.77 20.71 -19.56
C ARG A 171 -22.70 20.86 -18.35
N TRP A 172 -22.28 21.61 -17.34
CA TRP A 172 -23.06 21.90 -16.12
C TRP A 172 -23.70 23.30 -16.12
N GLY A 173 -23.66 24.00 -17.25
CA GLY A 173 -24.22 25.34 -17.39
C GLY A 173 -23.56 26.37 -16.48
N ASN A 174 -24.34 27.32 -15.98
CA ASN A 174 -23.89 28.44 -15.15
C ASN A 174 -24.01 28.18 -13.62
N GLN A 175 -24.27 26.94 -13.20
CA GLN A 175 -24.55 26.62 -11.80
C GLN A 175 -23.36 26.90 -10.85
N PHE A 176 -22.16 27.00 -11.39
CA PHE A 176 -20.92 27.28 -10.65
C PHE A 176 -20.33 28.67 -10.96
N ALA A 177 -21.09 29.52 -11.67
CA ALA A 177 -20.65 30.84 -12.11
C ALA A 177 -20.64 31.89 -10.98
N ALA A 178 -21.38 31.66 -9.88
CA ALA A 178 -21.42 32.59 -8.77
C ALA A 178 -20.11 32.54 -7.96
N PRO A 179 -19.52 33.70 -7.58
CA PRO A 179 -18.25 33.75 -6.84
C PRO A 179 -18.36 33.19 -5.42
N SER A 180 -19.58 33.06 -4.88
CA SER A 180 -19.83 32.41 -3.59
C SER A 180 -21.16 31.68 -3.57
N ASP A 181 -21.33 30.78 -2.61
CA ASP A 181 -22.54 30.00 -2.36
C ASP A 181 -22.57 29.49 -0.90
N PHE A 182 -23.70 28.94 -0.45
CA PHE A 182 -23.92 28.54 0.94
C PHE A 182 -24.75 27.26 1.03
N TYR A 183 -24.62 26.56 2.15
CA TYR A 183 -25.49 25.43 2.47
C TYR A 183 -26.64 25.89 3.37
N PRO A 184 -27.91 25.65 2.99
CA PRO A 184 -29.05 25.91 3.87
C PRO A 184 -28.85 25.28 5.26
N GLY A 185 -29.19 26.02 6.31
CA GLY A 185 -29.04 25.57 7.70
C GLY A 185 -27.60 25.53 8.24
N ASN A 186 -26.60 25.96 7.46
CA ASN A 186 -25.18 25.95 7.87
C ASN A 186 -24.54 27.33 7.68
N PRO A 187 -24.92 28.34 8.49
CA PRO A 187 -24.50 29.74 8.30
C PRO A 187 -23.00 29.97 8.50
N ASN A 188 -22.31 29.05 9.18
CA ASN A 188 -20.86 29.12 9.41
C ASN A 188 -20.04 28.55 8.23
N VAL A 189 -20.69 28.07 7.17
CA VAL A 189 -20.02 27.45 6.01
C VAL A 189 -20.33 28.24 4.75
N ARG A 190 -19.28 28.68 4.06
CA ARG A 190 -19.38 29.31 2.74
C ARG A 190 -18.55 28.58 1.70
N ILE A 191 -19.04 28.55 0.47
CA ILE A 191 -18.29 28.11 -0.70
C ILE A 191 -17.77 29.38 -1.38
N LEU A 192 -16.47 29.45 -1.65
CA LEU A 192 -15.82 30.56 -2.34
C LEU A 192 -15.16 30.06 -3.61
N ARG A 193 -15.45 30.72 -4.74
CA ARG A 193 -15.00 30.31 -6.07
C ARG A 193 -14.10 31.37 -6.69
N PHE A 194 -12.87 30.99 -7.02
CA PHE A 194 -11.88 31.91 -7.59
C PHE A 194 -11.54 31.57 -9.03
N ASN A 195 -11.38 32.60 -9.85
CA ASN A 195 -10.99 32.48 -11.25
C ASN A 195 -9.54 32.02 -11.38
N ALA A 196 -9.27 31.15 -12.36
CA ALA A 196 -7.91 30.80 -12.79
C ALA A 196 -7.95 30.04 -14.12
N GLY A 197 -6.92 30.19 -14.94
CA GLY A 197 -6.74 29.45 -16.19
C GLY A 197 -7.49 30.03 -17.38
N PRO A 198 -7.62 29.25 -18.47
CA PRO A 198 -7.99 29.80 -19.77
C PRO A 198 -9.48 30.19 -19.80
N THR A 199 -9.75 31.25 -20.55
CA THR A 199 -11.10 31.69 -20.89
C THR A 199 -11.43 31.40 -22.36
N ASP A 200 -12.70 31.19 -22.66
CA ASP A 200 -13.20 31.16 -24.04
C ASP A 200 -13.12 32.56 -24.69
N SER A 201 -13.51 32.66 -25.96
CA SER A 201 -13.50 33.92 -26.72
C SER A 201 -14.43 35.01 -26.16
N ARG A 202 -15.31 34.65 -25.22
CA ARG A 202 -16.25 35.56 -24.54
C ARG A 202 -15.77 35.91 -23.13
N GLY A 203 -14.60 35.42 -22.71
CA GLY A 203 -14.04 35.66 -21.38
C GLY A 203 -14.59 34.74 -20.29
N ASN A 204 -15.35 33.70 -20.63
CA ASN A 204 -15.85 32.74 -19.65
C ASN A 204 -14.78 31.67 -19.35
N TYR A 205 -14.61 31.34 -18.09
CA TYR A 205 -13.73 30.28 -17.64
C TYR A 205 -14.36 28.92 -17.92
N SER A 206 -13.58 28.04 -18.54
CA SER A 206 -14.02 26.66 -18.83
C SER A 206 -13.72 25.71 -17.70
N PHE A 207 -14.51 24.62 -17.61
CA PHE A 207 -14.19 23.50 -16.74
C PHE A 207 -12.78 22.96 -17.04
N LEU A 208 -12.00 22.70 -15.99
CA LEU A 208 -10.70 22.06 -16.08
C LEU A 208 -10.74 20.75 -15.33
N ASN A 209 -10.24 19.70 -15.97
CA ASN A 209 -9.97 18.45 -15.29
C ASN A 209 -8.88 18.66 -14.24
N LYS A 210 -8.90 17.89 -13.16
CA LYS A 210 -7.92 17.99 -12.08
C LYS A 210 -6.45 17.93 -12.48
N GLN A 211 -6.13 17.24 -13.57
CA GLN A 211 -4.76 17.18 -14.09
C GLN A 211 -4.29 18.56 -14.59
N GLU A 212 -5.20 19.37 -15.13
CA GLU A 212 -4.87 20.66 -15.73
C GLU A 212 -4.86 21.81 -14.72
N ILE A 213 -5.51 21.63 -13.56
CA ILE A 213 -5.62 22.65 -12.52
C ILE A 213 -4.26 23.05 -11.96
N LEU A 214 -3.35 22.09 -11.80
CA LEU A 214 -2.00 22.34 -11.25
C LEU A 214 -1.33 23.52 -11.96
N LYS A 215 -1.43 23.61 -13.30
CA LYS A 215 -0.84 24.69 -14.11
C LYS A 215 -1.25 26.11 -13.71
N TYR A 216 -2.43 26.25 -13.11
CA TYR A 216 -3.07 27.54 -12.84
C TYR A 216 -3.22 27.81 -11.34
N LEU A 217 -2.65 26.96 -10.48
CA LEU A 217 -2.76 27.12 -9.04
C LEU A 217 -2.11 28.40 -8.53
N ASP A 218 -1.02 28.86 -9.15
CA ASP A 218 -0.35 30.10 -8.74
C ASP A 218 -1.25 31.34 -8.94
N GLU A 219 -1.90 31.43 -10.10
CA GLU A 219 -2.92 32.44 -10.39
C GLU A 219 -4.10 32.33 -9.42
N TRP A 220 -4.57 31.10 -9.18
CA TRP A 220 -5.71 30.83 -8.31
C TRP A 220 -5.42 31.25 -6.85
N VAL A 221 -4.25 30.87 -6.31
CA VAL A 221 -3.81 31.25 -4.95
C VAL A 221 -3.67 32.77 -4.83
N SER A 222 -3.10 33.43 -5.84
CA SER A 222 -3.00 34.90 -5.85
C SER A 222 -4.38 35.56 -5.71
N ASN A 223 -5.40 35.04 -6.41
CA ASN A 223 -6.77 35.53 -6.32
C ASN A 223 -7.42 35.25 -4.96
N VAL A 224 -7.15 34.09 -4.35
CA VAL A 224 -7.59 33.77 -2.97
C VAL A 224 -6.99 34.76 -1.97
N ILE A 225 -5.69 35.02 -2.06
CA ILE A 225 -5.00 35.95 -1.16
C ILE A 225 -5.53 37.37 -1.33
N ALA A 226 -5.74 37.83 -2.56
CA ALA A 226 -6.30 39.14 -2.85
C ALA A 226 -7.70 39.32 -2.22
N PHE A 227 -8.54 38.28 -2.25
CA PHE A 227 -9.84 38.29 -1.60
C PHE A 227 -9.74 38.46 -0.08
N TYR A 228 -8.92 37.66 0.61
CA TYR A 228 -8.77 37.79 2.06
C TYR A 228 -8.10 39.11 2.47
N LYS A 229 -7.20 39.66 1.66
CA LYS A 229 -6.68 41.03 1.86
C LYS A 229 -7.82 42.05 1.81
N ALA A 230 -8.76 41.91 0.87
CA ALA A 230 -9.91 42.80 0.75
C ALA A 230 -10.92 42.63 1.90
N GLU A 231 -11.14 41.41 2.39
CA GLU A 231 -11.98 41.16 3.58
C GLU A 231 -11.34 41.65 4.89
N GLY A 232 -10.02 41.81 4.92
CA GLY A 232 -9.27 42.26 6.11
C GLY A 232 -9.10 41.21 7.20
N VAL A 233 -9.55 39.97 6.97
CA VAL A 233 -9.45 38.85 7.91
C VAL A 233 -8.98 37.61 7.18
N PHE A 234 -7.86 37.04 7.64
CA PHE A 234 -7.32 35.79 7.12
C PHE A 234 -7.74 34.59 7.98
N PRO A 235 -8.03 33.44 7.35
CA PRO A 235 -8.13 32.16 8.05
C PRO A 235 -6.82 31.81 8.75
N GLN A 236 -6.88 31.08 9.86
CA GLN A 236 -5.67 30.72 10.60
C GLN A 236 -5.01 29.43 10.07
N VAL A 237 -5.79 28.53 9.50
CA VAL A 237 -5.34 27.19 9.14
C VAL A 237 -6.11 26.63 7.94
N SER A 238 -5.40 25.84 7.13
CA SER A 238 -5.93 25.16 5.96
C SER A 238 -5.96 23.63 6.14
N ALA A 239 -6.97 23.01 5.53
CA ALA A 239 -7.02 21.59 5.22
C ALA A 239 -6.85 21.41 3.72
N GLY A 240 -5.70 20.87 3.30
CA GLY A 240 -5.43 20.56 1.89
C GLY A 240 -6.04 19.21 1.50
N HIS A 241 -6.84 19.18 0.44
CA HIS A 241 -7.46 17.96 -0.05
C HIS A 241 -7.02 17.65 -1.48
N TYR A 242 -6.51 16.44 -1.70
CA TYR A 242 -5.87 15.98 -2.95
C TYR A 242 -4.63 16.80 -3.33
N ALA A 243 -3.90 16.38 -4.36
CA ALA A 243 -2.62 16.98 -4.75
C ALA A 243 -2.71 18.50 -5.01
N ASP A 244 -3.78 18.95 -5.67
CA ASP A 244 -4.00 20.36 -5.99
C ASP A 244 -4.32 21.21 -4.75
N GLY A 245 -5.23 20.73 -3.89
CA GLY A 245 -5.57 21.40 -2.63
C GLY A 245 -4.43 21.39 -1.61
N GLY A 246 -3.63 20.31 -1.60
CA GLY A 246 -2.40 20.22 -0.83
C GLY A 246 -1.38 21.27 -1.24
N LEU A 247 -1.01 21.31 -2.52
CA LEU A 247 -0.05 22.29 -3.05
C LEU A 247 -0.55 23.74 -2.88
N ALA A 248 -1.83 23.99 -3.15
CA ALA A 248 -2.41 25.31 -2.91
C ALA A 248 -2.33 25.72 -1.44
N SER A 249 -2.50 24.79 -0.49
CA SER A 249 -2.34 25.05 0.94
C SER A 249 -0.89 25.41 1.30
N VAL A 250 0.10 24.75 0.68
CA VAL A 250 1.53 25.09 0.84
C VAL A 250 1.79 26.53 0.37
N LEU A 251 1.31 26.90 -0.82
CA LEU A 251 1.47 28.26 -1.35
C LEU A 251 0.77 29.31 -0.47
N LEU A 252 -0.45 29.03 0.01
CA LEU A 252 -1.16 29.91 0.95
C LEU A 252 -0.43 30.09 2.28
N GLN A 253 0.26 29.05 2.78
CA GLN A 253 1.08 29.17 3.97
C GLN A 253 2.27 30.10 3.72
N GLU A 254 2.99 29.89 2.63
CA GLU A 254 4.21 30.67 2.32
C GLU A 254 3.90 32.15 2.03
N GLU A 255 2.80 32.44 1.34
CA GLU A 255 2.49 33.81 0.88
C GLU A 255 1.56 34.60 1.79
N ALA A 256 0.72 33.92 2.57
CA ALA A 256 -0.32 34.55 3.40
C ALA A 256 -0.30 34.09 4.87
N GLY A 257 0.59 33.16 5.25
CA GLY A 257 0.69 32.67 6.63
C GLY A 257 -0.46 31.76 7.08
N ILE A 258 -1.31 31.29 6.15
CA ILE A 258 -2.38 30.34 6.44
C ILE A 258 -1.77 28.94 6.60
N ARG A 259 -1.57 28.49 7.84
CA ARG A 259 -0.82 27.26 8.13
C ARG A 259 -1.49 26.01 7.55
N VAL A 260 -0.69 25.08 7.01
CA VAL A 260 -1.18 23.76 6.60
C VAL A 260 -1.39 22.89 7.84
N GLY A 261 -2.63 22.87 8.34
CA GLY A 261 -2.98 22.08 9.52
C GLY A 261 -3.07 20.60 9.20
N THR A 262 -3.90 20.26 8.20
CA THR A 262 -4.08 18.87 7.76
C THR A 262 -3.89 18.72 6.26
N PHE A 263 -3.34 17.60 5.82
CA PHE A 263 -3.38 17.15 4.44
C PHE A 263 -4.09 15.79 4.32
N THR A 264 -4.98 15.65 3.34
CA THR A 264 -5.69 14.41 3.02
C THR A 264 -5.53 14.12 1.53
N MET A 265 -4.83 13.04 1.19
CA MET A 265 -4.50 12.73 -0.19
C MET A 265 -5.69 12.24 -1.01
N HIS A 266 -6.65 11.54 -0.39
CA HIS A 266 -7.84 10.90 -0.99
C HIS A 266 -7.54 9.79 -2.01
N SER A 267 -6.58 10.01 -2.90
CA SER A 267 -6.03 9.05 -3.86
C SER A 267 -4.58 9.42 -4.14
N GLY A 268 -3.65 8.48 -3.93
CA GLY A 268 -2.22 8.70 -4.20
C GLY A 268 -1.85 8.70 -5.69
N GLY A 269 -1.01 9.66 -6.08
CA GLY A 269 -0.41 9.74 -7.41
C GLY A 269 0.41 8.52 -7.76
N ALA A 270 1.27 8.11 -6.83
CA ALA A 270 2.17 6.98 -7.01
C ALA A 270 1.42 5.63 -7.17
N GLN A 271 0.45 5.34 -6.28
CA GLN A 271 -0.38 4.14 -6.41
C GLN A 271 -1.18 4.12 -7.73
N LYS A 272 -1.65 5.28 -8.18
CA LYS A 272 -2.33 5.38 -9.48
C LYS A 272 -1.35 5.14 -10.63
N MET A 273 -0.11 5.60 -10.53
CA MET A 273 0.94 5.39 -11.53
C MET A 273 1.25 3.89 -11.71
N ASP A 274 1.41 3.15 -10.61
CA ASP A 274 1.64 1.69 -10.62
C ASP A 274 0.57 0.93 -11.42
N ALA A 275 -0.67 1.41 -11.44
CA ALA A 275 -1.76 0.78 -12.17
C ALA A 275 -1.70 0.96 -13.69
N PHE A 276 -0.87 1.87 -14.21
CA PHE A 276 -0.74 2.16 -15.65
C PHE A 276 0.63 1.81 -16.22
N LEU A 277 1.64 1.64 -15.38
CA LEU A 277 2.97 1.24 -15.82
C LEU A 277 3.12 -0.29 -15.81
N PRO A 278 3.87 -0.87 -16.77
CA PRO A 278 4.21 -2.29 -16.70
C PRO A 278 5.06 -2.57 -15.47
N ARG A 279 4.98 -3.79 -14.93
CA ARG A 279 5.75 -4.17 -13.72
C ARG A 279 7.26 -4.14 -13.95
N ASP A 280 7.71 -4.21 -15.18
CA ASP A 280 9.10 -4.13 -15.61
C ASP A 280 9.26 -3.02 -16.67
N ILE A 281 10.06 -2.01 -16.35
CA ILE A 281 10.26 -0.83 -17.21
C ILE A 281 11.71 -0.72 -17.62
N ASP A 282 11.94 -0.59 -18.94
CA ASP A 282 13.18 -0.05 -19.50
C ASP A 282 12.98 1.45 -19.79
N LEU A 283 13.64 2.32 -19.03
CA LEU A 283 13.51 3.78 -19.19
C LEU A 283 14.14 4.33 -20.48
N GLN A 284 15.03 3.59 -21.15
CA GLN A 284 15.59 4.00 -22.44
C GLN A 284 14.64 3.66 -23.58
N GLU A 285 14.07 2.46 -23.57
CA GLU A 285 13.10 2.03 -24.59
C GLU A 285 11.74 2.73 -24.41
N ARG A 286 11.33 2.95 -23.15
CA ARG A 286 10.10 3.64 -22.78
C ARG A 286 10.39 4.76 -21.78
N PRO A 287 10.89 5.92 -22.24
CA PRO A 287 11.01 7.08 -21.38
C PRO A 287 9.65 7.46 -20.82
N LEU A 288 9.53 7.65 -19.50
CA LEU A 288 8.26 8.05 -18.88
C LEU A 288 7.67 9.33 -19.49
N SER A 289 8.52 10.25 -19.93
CA SER A 289 8.10 11.48 -20.61
C SER A 289 7.34 11.24 -21.92
N GLN A 290 7.52 10.07 -22.54
CA GLN A 290 6.83 9.64 -23.75
C GLN A 290 5.65 8.70 -23.46
N ASP A 291 5.47 8.25 -22.22
CA ASP A 291 4.34 7.42 -21.83
C ASP A 291 3.04 8.25 -21.80
N ALA A 292 2.07 7.85 -22.62
CA ALA A 292 0.82 8.58 -22.78
C ALA A 292 0.00 8.68 -21.49
N SER A 293 0.00 7.64 -20.64
CA SER A 293 -0.70 7.65 -19.35
C SER A 293 0.02 8.54 -18.35
N PHE A 294 1.35 8.48 -18.32
CA PHE A 294 2.17 9.33 -17.46
C PHE A 294 1.98 10.81 -17.78
N ALA A 295 2.01 11.18 -19.07
CA ALA A 295 1.74 12.53 -19.53
C ALA A 295 0.28 12.96 -19.28
N LYS A 296 -0.70 12.08 -19.56
CA LYS A 296 -2.13 12.34 -19.34
C LYS A 296 -2.45 12.63 -17.87
N PHE A 297 -1.85 11.89 -16.95
CA PHE A 297 -2.09 12.04 -15.51
C PHE A 297 -1.12 12.99 -14.81
N ARG A 298 -0.09 13.47 -15.51
CA ARG A 298 0.94 14.39 -14.99
C ARG A 298 1.54 13.87 -13.68
N PHE A 299 1.97 12.61 -13.68
CA PHE A 299 2.42 11.96 -12.44
C PHE A 299 3.64 12.67 -11.83
N ASP A 300 4.52 13.23 -12.66
CA ASP A 300 5.63 14.10 -12.24
C ASP A 300 5.17 15.27 -11.36
N GLN A 301 4.26 16.10 -11.87
CA GLN A 301 3.76 17.28 -11.17
C GLN A 301 2.88 16.89 -9.98
N ARG A 302 2.05 15.86 -10.14
CA ARG A 302 1.15 15.39 -9.10
C ARG A 302 1.91 14.84 -7.89
N ILE A 303 2.91 13.99 -8.13
CA ILE A 303 3.68 13.37 -7.03
C ILE A 303 4.55 14.43 -6.35
N ALA A 304 5.13 15.38 -7.09
CA ALA A 304 5.83 16.53 -6.51
C ALA A 304 4.90 17.38 -5.61
N ALA A 305 3.68 17.66 -6.07
CA ALA A 305 2.67 18.38 -5.29
C ALA A 305 2.28 17.64 -3.99
N GLU A 306 2.07 16.32 -4.07
CA GLU A 306 1.77 15.48 -2.92
C GLU A 306 2.93 15.46 -1.91
N ARG A 307 4.18 15.36 -2.38
CA ARG A 307 5.39 15.37 -1.53
C ARG A 307 5.53 16.67 -0.75
N LEU A 308 5.34 17.82 -1.39
CA LEU A 308 5.40 19.11 -0.70
C LEU A 308 4.26 19.28 0.31
N ALA A 309 3.06 18.81 -0.02
CA ALA A 309 1.94 18.84 0.90
C ALA A 309 2.21 17.96 2.14
N ILE A 310 2.78 16.77 1.93
CA ILE A 310 3.21 15.85 2.99
C ILE A 310 4.26 16.49 3.90
N GLU A 311 5.30 17.08 3.32
CA GLU A 311 6.41 17.69 4.08
C GLU A 311 5.96 18.92 4.88
N THR A 312 4.98 19.67 4.36
CA THR A 312 4.53 20.93 4.97
C THR A 312 3.43 20.73 6.02
N ALA A 313 2.56 19.73 5.84
CA ALA A 313 1.41 19.53 6.71
C ALA A 313 1.80 19.16 8.14
N GLN A 314 1.16 19.79 9.12
CA GLN A 314 1.37 19.45 10.54
C GLN A 314 0.80 18.08 10.90
N HIS A 315 -0.26 17.68 10.20
CA HIS A 315 -0.97 16.43 10.38
C HIS A 315 -1.39 15.87 9.01
N ILE A 316 -1.27 14.57 8.84
CA ILE A 316 -1.77 13.84 7.68
C ILE A 316 -2.98 13.03 8.13
N VAL A 317 -4.11 13.23 7.47
CA VAL A 317 -5.34 12.51 7.78
C VAL A 317 -5.59 11.45 6.72
N THR A 318 -5.78 10.22 7.17
CA THR A 318 -6.11 9.08 6.31
C THR A 318 -7.43 8.45 6.74
N SER A 319 -8.09 7.77 5.82
CA SER A 319 -9.35 7.06 6.13
C SER A 319 -9.08 5.71 6.78
N THR A 320 -7.93 5.10 6.47
CA THR A 320 -7.50 3.79 6.98
C THR A 320 -6.01 3.80 7.34
N GLY A 321 -5.59 2.85 8.19
CA GLY A 321 -4.18 2.56 8.43
C GLY A 321 -3.53 1.87 7.22
N GLU A 322 -4.30 1.22 6.37
CA GLU A 322 -3.82 0.71 5.09
C GLU A 322 -3.36 1.84 4.16
N GLU A 323 -4.10 2.95 4.07
CA GLU A 323 -3.70 4.12 3.31
C GLU A 323 -2.31 4.62 3.75
N VAL A 324 -2.04 4.63 5.06
CA VAL A 324 -0.72 4.97 5.63
C VAL A 324 0.35 4.01 5.11
N ARG A 325 0.13 2.70 5.21
CA ARG A 325 1.14 1.69 4.86
C ARG A 325 1.38 1.58 3.35
N ASN A 326 0.32 1.59 2.55
CA ASN A 326 0.37 1.20 1.14
C ASN A 326 0.39 2.39 0.18
N GLN A 327 -0.22 3.53 0.54
CA GLN A 327 -0.18 4.74 -0.30
C GLN A 327 0.97 5.64 0.13
N TYR A 328 0.99 6.06 1.41
CA TYR A 328 2.04 6.93 1.92
C TYR A 328 3.39 6.21 2.11
N GLY A 329 3.37 4.87 2.30
CA GLY A 329 4.59 4.04 2.32
C GLY A 329 5.21 3.76 0.95
N HIS A 330 4.65 4.31 -0.13
CA HIS A 330 5.21 4.18 -1.47
C HIS A 330 6.62 4.80 -1.53
N PHE A 331 7.55 4.16 -2.25
CA PHE A 331 8.97 4.58 -2.29
C PHE A 331 9.18 6.02 -2.78
N LEU A 332 8.34 6.48 -3.71
CA LEU A 332 8.30 7.88 -4.18
C LEU A 332 7.94 8.92 -3.11
N TYR A 333 7.61 8.52 -1.88
CA TYR A 333 7.44 9.42 -0.73
C TYR A 333 8.44 9.13 0.41
N SER A 334 9.36 8.18 0.24
CA SER A 334 10.18 7.63 1.33
C SER A 334 11.30 8.54 1.86
N ASP A 335 11.60 9.62 1.15
CA ASP A 335 12.55 10.66 1.56
C ASP A 335 11.87 11.83 2.27
N VAL A 336 10.55 11.99 2.09
CA VAL A 336 9.72 12.98 2.82
C VAL A 336 8.92 12.33 3.96
N ILE A 337 8.84 11.00 4.02
CA ILE A 337 8.20 10.24 5.11
C ILE A 337 9.06 9.04 5.51
N ASP A 338 9.36 8.94 6.81
CA ASP A 338 9.96 7.75 7.42
C ASP A 338 8.96 6.97 8.28
N LEU A 339 8.21 6.09 7.62
CA LEU A 339 7.35 5.08 8.27
C LEU A 339 8.13 3.86 8.79
N LYS A 340 9.34 3.61 8.27
CA LYS A 340 10.11 2.40 8.60
C LYS A 340 10.68 2.48 10.01
N THR A 341 11.22 3.63 10.41
CA THR A 341 11.72 3.85 11.78
C THR A 341 10.64 4.31 12.74
N LYS A 342 9.40 4.50 12.25
CA LYS A 342 8.26 5.05 12.99
C LYS A 342 8.48 6.48 13.50
N LYS A 343 9.46 7.20 12.95
CA LYS A 343 9.75 8.59 13.30
C LYS A 343 8.55 9.48 13.00
N ASP A 344 7.88 9.21 11.88
CA ASP A 344 6.78 10.03 11.37
C ASP A 344 5.38 9.47 11.67
N ASP A 345 5.26 8.38 12.45
CA ASP A 345 3.96 7.80 12.85
C ASP A 345 3.02 8.84 13.48
N LYS A 346 3.58 9.83 14.19
CA LYS A 346 2.81 10.90 14.86
C LYS A 346 2.23 11.94 13.89
N LEU A 347 2.71 11.98 12.64
CA LEU A 347 2.14 12.81 11.59
C LEU A 347 0.79 12.25 11.14
N PHE A 348 0.59 10.93 11.17
CA PHE A 348 -0.59 10.27 10.63
C PHE A 348 -1.72 10.12 11.66
N HIS A 349 -2.94 10.45 11.24
CA HIS A 349 -4.17 10.30 12.03
C HIS A 349 -5.21 9.59 11.18
N VAL A 350 -5.55 8.35 11.56
CA VAL A 350 -6.61 7.59 10.90
C VAL A 350 -7.95 8.13 11.40
N ILE A 351 -8.57 9.01 10.61
CA ILE A 351 -9.86 9.63 10.91
C ILE A 351 -10.81 9.23 9.78
N PRO A 352 -11.60 8.15 9.95
CA PRO A 352 -12.49 7.70 8.90
C PRO A 352 -13.57 8.75 8.61
N PRO A 353 -14.05 8.84 7.35
CA PRO A 353 -15.21 9.65 7.02
C PRO A 353 -16.46 9.16 7.75
N GLY A 354 -17.39 10.08 7.95
CA GLY A 354 -18.70 9.77 8.49
C GLY A 354 -19.70 9.32 7.42
N ILE A 355 -20.83 8.81 7.89
CA ILE A 355 -22.06 8.66 7.11
C ILE A 355 -23.03 9.81 7.41
N ASP A 356 -23.76 10.22 6.38
CA ASP A 356 -24.88 11.14 6.55
C ASP A 356 -26.11 10.40 7.09
N ASN A 357 -26.28 10.44 8.42
CA ASN A 357 -27.38 9.76 9.11
C ASN A 357 -28.77 10.34 8.77
N ASP A 358 -28.83 11.55 8.20
CA ASP A 358 -30.08 12.16 7.72
C ASP A 358 -30.56 11.45 6.44
N ILE A 359 -29.66 10.71 5.76
CA ILE A 359 -29.95 9.93 4.55
C ILE A 359 -29.90 8.43 4.86
N PHE A 360 -28.81 7.96 5.44
CA PHE A 360 -28.56 6.54 5.73
C PHE A 360 -28.76 6.27 7.21
N SER A 361 -30.00 6.00 7.58
CA SER A 361 -30.35 5.41 8.87
C SER A 361 -31.65 4.63 8.74
N PRO A 362 -31.97 3.71 9.66
CA PRO A 362 -33.22 2.95 9.60
C PRO A 362 -34.45 3.86 9.69
N ASP A 363 -34.31 5.01 10.35
CA ASP A 363 -35.39 5.99 10.58
C ASP A 363 -35.46 7.09 9.49
N ALA A 364 -34.51 7.13 8.56
CA ALA A 364 -34.48 8.13 7.48
C ALA A 364 -35.50 7.80 6.38
N ILE A 365 -36.63 8.50 6.38
CA ILE A 365 -37.65 8.43 5.32
C ILE A 365 -37.60 9.71 4.50
N SER A 366 -37.09 9.60 3.27
CA SER A 366 -37.03 10.69 2.30
C SER A 366 -38.30 10.78 1.44
N GLU A 367 -38.44 11.89 0.71
CA GLU A 367 -39.55 12.13 -0.20
C GLU A 367 -39.66 11.11 -1.35
N VAL A 368 -38.55 10.44 -1.70
CA VAL A 368 -38.50 9.42 -2.74
C VAL A 368 -38.76 8.01 -2.21
N HIS A 369 -38.81 7.82 -0.89
CA HIS A 369 -38.81 6.50 -0.25
C HIS A 369 -39.95 5.59 -0.75
N ALA A 370 -41.21 6.07 -0.70
CA ALA A 370 -42.36 5.27 -1.11
C ALA A 370 -42.31 4.85 -2.60
N GLN A 371 -41.84 5.76 -3.47
CA GLN A 371 -41.68 5.49 -4.90
C GLN A 371 -40.59 4.45 -5.15
N THR A 372 -39.43 4.59 -4.49
CA THR A 372 -38.34 3.62 -4.60
C THR A 372 -38.75 2.25 -4.09
N VAL A 373 -39.39 2.15 -2.93
CA VAL A 373 -39.89 0.88 -2.40
C VAL A 373 -40.89 0.24 -3.35
N SER A 374 -41.85 1.01 -3.89
CA SER A 374 -42.82 0.50 -4.87
C SER A 374 -42.14 -0.06 -6.11
N PHE A 375 -41.08 0.59 -6.59
CA PHE A 375 -40.29 0.11 -7.71
C PHE A 375 -39.56 -1.21 -7.39
N ILE A 376 -38.89 -1.30 -6.23
CA ILE A 376 -38.21 -2.53 -5.79
C ILE A 376 -39.20 -3.69 -5.65
N VAL A 377 -40.37 -3.45 -5.05
CA VAL A 377 -41.44 -4.45 -4.93
C VAL A 377 -41.87 -4.93 -6.32
N ALA A 378 -42.15 -4.02 -7.25
CA ALA A 378 -42.56 -4.38 -8.60
C ALA A 378 -41.50 -5.20 -9.33
N SER A 379 -40.20 -4.89 -9.15
CA SER A 379 -39.11 -5.70 -9.70
C SER A 379 -39.07 -7.11 -9.12
N ILE A 380 -39.25 -7.25 -7.80
CA ILE A 380 -39.33 -8.56 -7.15
C ILE A 380 -40.55 -9.34 -7.68
N GLU A 381 -41.71 -8.71 -7.80
CA GLU A 381 -42.92 -9.38 -8.28
C GLU A 381 -42.83 -9.82 -9.74
N HIS A 382 -42.11 -9.06 -10.57
CA HIS A 382 -41.88 -9.39 -11.96
C HIS A 382 -40.93 -10.60 -12.13
N ASP A 383 -39.81 -10.62 -11.40
CA ASP A 383 -38.73 -11.60 -11.62
C ASP A 383 -38.79 -12.82 -10.69
N ILE A 384 -39.36 -12.70 -9.49
CA ILE A 384 -39.36 -13.73 -8.44
C ILE A 384 -40.76 -14.39 -8.32
N PRO A 385 -40.87 -15.73 -8.48
CA PRO A 385 -42.10 -16.48 -8.29
C PRO A 385 -42.67 -16.37 -6.88
N LEU A 386 -44.00 -16.44 -6.77
CA LEU A 386 -44.74 -16.22 -5.52
C LEU A 386 -44.22 -17.07 -4.36
N GLU A 387 -43.90 -18.34 -4.61
CA GLU A 387 -43.40 -19.30 -3.63
C GLU A 387 -42.01 -18.94 -3.05
N ARG A 388 -41.26 -18.07 -3.74
CA ARG A 388 -39.92 -17.62 -3.32
C ARG A 388 -39.91 -16.22 -2.70
N ARG A 389 -40.98 -15.44 -2.81
CA ARG A 389 -41.02 -14.04 -2.36
C ARG A 389 -40.85 -13.85 -0.85
N GLY A 390 -41.10 -14.89 -0.06
CA GLY A 390 -40.84 -14.89 1.39
C GLY A 390 -39.40 -15.24 1.79
N LEU A 391 -38.55 -15.60 0.84
CA LEU A 391 -37.14 -15.87 1.12
C LEU A 391 -36.35 -14.55 1.24
N PRO A 392 -35.32 -14.51 2.12
CA PRO A 392 -34.36 -13.42 2.20
C PRO A 392 -33.75 -12.98 0.88
N ILE A 393 -33.21 -11.76 0.84
CA ILE A 393 -32.51 -11.21 -0.34
C ILE A 393 -31.02 -11.05 -0.05
N VAL A 394 -30.17 -11.63 -0.88
CA VAL A 394 -28.74 -11.28 -0.98
C VAL A 394 -28.60 -10.12 -1.95
N LEU A 395 -28.27 -8.94 -1.44
CA LEU A 395 -28.11 -7.72 -2.21
C LEU A 395 -26.65 -7.51 -2.62
N VAL A 396 -26.43 -7.34 -3.93
CA VAL A 396 -25.16 -6.86 -4.50
C VAL A 396 -25.43 -5.53 -5.18
N ALA A 397 -24.81 -4.46 -4.68
CA ALA A 397 -25.00 -3.11 -5.21
C ALA A 397 -23.71 -2.44 -5.66
N GLY A 398 -23.83 -1.50 -6.60
CA GLY A 398 -22.77 -0.57 -6.98
C GLY A 398 -22.45 -0.55 -8.48
N ARG A 399 -21.32 0.09 -8.84
CA ARG A 399 -20.83 0.19 -10.22
C ARG A 399 -20.29 -1.13 -10.74
N LEU A 400 -20.57 -1.45 -12.00
CA LEU A 400 -19.93 -2.55 -12.72
C LEU A 400 -18.43 -2.27 -12.90
N ASP A 401 -17.60 -2.91 -12.08
CA ASP A 401 -16.15 -2.71 -12.09
C ASP A 401 -15.46 -4.04 -11.74
N ALA A 402 -14.43 -4.40 -12.50
CA ALA A 402 -13.73 -5.68 -12.33
C ALA A 402 -13.13 -5.85 -10.92
N LYS A 403 -12.72 -4.75 -10.27
CA LYS A 403 -12.16 -4.76 -8.91
C LYS A 403 -13.23 -5.06 -7.85
N LYS A 404 -14.49 -4.68 -8.12
CA LYS A 404 -15.64 -4.92 -7.23
C LYS A 404 -16.11 -6.37 -7.27
N ASN A 405 -15.72 -7.12 -8.30
CA ASN A 405 -15.80 -8.59 -8.36
C ASN A 405 -17.21 -9.15 -8.08
N GLN A 406 -18.25 -8.46 -8.53
CA GLN A 406 -19.64 -8.89 -8.33
C GLN A 406 -19.92 -10.28 -8.90
N ILE A 407 -19.21 -10.65 -9.98
CA ILE A 407 -19.31 -11.96 -10.61
C ILE A 407 -19.00 -13.11 -9.65
N ALA A 408 -18.10 -12.92 -8.67
CA ALA A 408 -17.78 -13.96 -7.70
C ALA A 408 -18.97 -14.28 -6.80
N THR A 409 -19.72 -13.26 -6.36
CA THR A 409 -20.97 -13.44 -5.60
C THR A 409 -22.03 -14.16 -6.44
N VAL A 410 -22.18 -13.78 -7.72
CA VAL A 410 -23.13 -14.43 -8.63
C VAL A 410 -22.77 -15.90 -8.82
N ARG A 411 -21.49 -16.23 -8.99
CA ARG A 411 -21.01 -17.63 -9.07
C ARG A 411 -21.25 -18.40 -7.77
N ALA A 412 -20.89 -17.82 -6.63
CA ALA A 412 -21.11 -18.42 -5.31
C ALA A 412 -22.58 -18.79 -5.11
N PHE A 413 -23.49 -17.90 -5.50
CA PHE A 413 -24.93 -18.14 -5.46
C PHE A 413 -25.38 -19.20 -6.47
N ALA A 414 -24.93 -19.12 -7.73
CA ALA A 414 -25.30 -20.08 -8.78
C ALA A 414 -24.87 -21.53 -8.45
N GLU A 415 -23.66 -21.67 -7.91
CA GLU A 415 -22.99 -22.96 -7.69
C GLU A 415 -23.39 -23.62 -6.36
N THR A 416 -24.02 -22.89 -5.43
CA THR A 416 -24.37 -23.39 -4.09
C THR A 416 -25.88 -23.63 -3.95
N ARG A 417 -26.29 -24.90 -4.01
CA ARG A 417 -27.71 -25.30 -3.91
C ARG A 417 -28.39 -24.80 -2.63
N GLU A 418 -27.72 -24.94 -1.48
CA GLU A 418 -28.27 -24.54 -0.17
C GLU A 418 -28.55 -23.03 -0.11
N LEU A 419 -27.66 -22.22 -0.68
CA LEU A 419 -27.81 -20.77 -0.74
C LEU A 419 -29.01 -20.36 -1.61
N ARG A 420 -29.18 -20.99 -2.79
CA ARG A 420 -30.33 -20.76 -3.68
C ARG A 420 -31.68 -21.14 -3.06
N GLN A 421 -31.68 -22.13 -2.19
CA GLN A 421 -32.88 -22.56 -1.47
C GLN A 421 -33.21 -21.63 -0.29
N SER A 422 -32.22 -20.91 0.22
CA SER A 422 -32.34 -20.10 1.44
C SER A 422 -32.57 -18.61 1.16
N ALA A 423 -32.29 -18.12 -0.04
CA ALA A 423 -32.42 -16.70 -0.40
C ALA A 423 -32.67 -16.50 -1.91
N ASN A 424 -33.06 -15.29 -2.28
CA ASN A 424 -33.04 -14.73 -3.64
C ASN A 424 -31.81 -13.84 -3.83
N LEU A 425 -31.36 -13.63 -5.06
CA LEU A 425 -30.28 -12.71 -5.42
C LEU A 425 -30.85 -11.41 -5.99
N MET A 426 -30.39 -10.26 -5.52
CA MET A 426 -30.72 -8.95 -6.09
C MET A 426 -29.46 -8.24 -6.56
N LEU A 427 -29.41 -7.87 -7.84
CA LEU A 427 -28.34 -7.10 -8.43
C LEU A 427 -28.81 -5.66 -8.68
N MET A 428 -28.36 -4.73 -7.86
CA MET A 428 -28.65 -3.29 -7.98
C MET A 428 -27.44 -2.57 -8.56
N LEU A 429 -27.29 -2.61 -9.89
CA LEU A 429 -26.06 -2.23 -10.57
C LEU A 429 -26.19 -0.92 -11.37
N THR A 430 -25.19 -0.05 -11.25
CA THR A 430 -25.12 1.25 -11.94
C THR A 430 -24.12 1.21 -13.09
N GLY A 431 -24.42 1.86 -14.21
CA GLY A 431 -23.50 1.95 -15.38
C GLY A 431 -23.71 0.87 -16.46
N GLY A 432 -24.75 0.04 -16.36
CA GLY A 432 -24.92 -1.11 -17.28
C GLY A 432 -26.34 -1.34 -17.80
N ARG A 433 -27.28 -0.43 -17.60
CA ARG A 433 -28.68 -0.64 -18.04
C ARG A 433 -28.75 -0.95 -19.55
N GLU A 434 -28.08 -0.14 -20.37
CA GLU A 434 -27.95 -0.40 -21.81
C GLU A 434 -27.15 -1.70 -22.11
N ALA A 435 -26.21 -2.09 -21.25
CA ALA A 435 -25.43 -3.31 -21.44
C ALA A 435 -26.23 -4.59 -21.14
N PHE A 436 -27.15 -4.56 -20.16
CA PHE A 436 -28.06 -5.67 -19.87
C PHE A 436 -29.24 -5.72 -20.86
N ASP A 437 -29.83 -4.56 -21.18
CA ASP A 437 -31.03 -4.46 -22.01
C ASP A 437 -30.72 -4.49 -23.51
N ASN A 438 -29.54 -4.03 -23.95
CA ASN A 438 -29.20 -3.89 -25.37
C ASN A 438 -27.72 -4.25 -25.68
N PRO A 439 -27.34 -5.54 -25.61
CA PRO A 439 -25.94 -5.99 -25.78
C PRO A 439 -25.33 -5.69 -27.16
N GLY A 440 -26.14 -5.28 -28.15
CA GLY A 440 -25.67 -4.93 -29.50
C GLY A 440 -25.31 -3.45 -29.72
N ALA A 441 -25.54 -2.57 -28.74
CA ALA A 441 -25.30 -1.14 -28.90
C ALA A 441 -23.79 -0.81 -28.99
N ALA A 442 -23.45 0.25 -29.73
CA ALA A 442 -22.10 0.82 -29.76
C ALA A 442 -21.90 1.74 -28.54
N PHE A 443 -20.77 1.61 -27.84
CA PHE A 443 -20.51 2.32 -26.58
C PHE A 443 -19.51 3.48 -26.78
N PRO A 444 -19.87 4.72 -26.40
CA PRO A 444 -19.03 5.89 -26.65
C PRO A 444 -17.78 6.02 -25.77
N SER A 445 -17.58 5.21 -24.72
CA SER A 445 -16.36 5.27 -23.89
C SER A 445 -15.77 3.89 -23.49
N GLU A 446 -14.47 3.87 -23.20
CA GLU A 446 -13.73 2.68 -22.72
C GLU A 446 -14.30 2.13 -21.42
N GLN A 447 -14.74 3.00 -20.51
CA GLN A 447 -15.41 2.60 -19.27
C GLN A 447 -16.69 1.81 -19.55
N GLN A 448 -17.52 2.27 -20.48
CA GLN A 448 -18.75 1.58 -20.85
C GLN A 448 -18.49 0.23 -21.55
N ALA A 449 -17.42 0.13 -22.34
CA ALA A 449 -17.01 -1.15 -22.92
C ALA A 449 -16.55 -2.16 -21.85
N ALA A 450 -15.83 -1.70 -20.82
CA ALA A 450 -15.45 -2.53 -19.67
C ALA A 450 -16.68 -2.96 -18.84
N GLU A 451 -17.59 -2.02 -18.53
CA GLU A 451 -18.86 -2.27 -17.85
C GLU A 451 -19.69 -3.33 -18.60
N LYS A 452 -19.79 -3.21 -19.94
CA LYS A 452 -20.45 -4.20 -20.81
C LYS A 452 -19.82 -5.59 -20.69
N THR A 453 -18.50 -5.67 -20.78
CA THR A 453 -17.77 -6.94 -20.68
C THR A 453 -18.06 -7.65 -19.35
N ILE A 454 -18.19 -6.90 -18.27
CA ILE A 454 -18.52 -7.45 -16.94
C ILE A 454 -19.99 -7.92 -16.91
N ALA A 455 -20.91 -7.10 -17.43
CA ALA A 455 -22.33 -7.45 -17.51
C ALA A 455 -22.58 -8.75 -18.31
N GLU A 456 -21.92 -8.90 -19.47
CA GLU A 456 -21.98 -10.11 -20.30
C GLU A 456 -21.48 -11.35 -19.55
N LYS A 457 -20.38 -11.22 -18.80
CA LYS A 457 -19.87 -12.31 -17.96
C LYS A 457 -20.84 -12.68 -16.85
N ILE A 458 -21.45 -11.70 -16.17
CA ILE A 458 -22.49 -11.94 -15.15
C ILE A 458 -23.68 -12.67 -15.77
N LYS A 459 -24.20 -12.18 -16.89
CA LYS A 459 -25.34 -12.78 -17.61
C LYS A 459 -25.05 -14.24 -17.97
N LYS A 460 -23.85 -14.53 -18.48
CA LYS A 460 -23.42 -15.89 -18.80
C LYS A 460 -23.49 -16.82 -17.57
N VAL A 461 -23.09 -16.35 -16.38
CA VAL A 461 -23.19 -17.16 -15.15
C VAL A 461 -24.66 -17.38 -14.75
N LEU A 462 -25.50 -16.34 -14.84
CA LEU A 462 -26.93 -16.45 -14.53
C LEU A 462 -27.63 -17.46 -15.45
N ASP A 463 -27.33 -17.41 -16.76
CA ASP A 463 -27.88 -18.32 -17.77
C ASP A 463 -27.42 -19.76 -17.52
N GLN A 464 -26.12 -19.96 -17.29
CA GLN A 464 -25.55 -21.29 -16.99
C GLN A 464 -26.09 -21.87 -15.68
N GLY A 465 -26.36 -21.03 -14.69
CA GLY A 465 -26.96 -21.41 -13.42
C GLY A 465 -28.48 -21.62 -13.49
N ASN A 466 -29.13 -21.37 -14.62
CA ASN A 466 -30.59 -21.33 -14.77
C ASN A 466 -31.25 -20.54 -13.62
N MET A 467 -30.79 -19.30 -13.42
CA MET A 467 -31.17 -18.45 -12.28
C MET A 467 -32.39 -17.55 -12.54
N ARG A 468 -33.11 -17.80 -13.64
CA ARG A 468 -34.38 -17.13 -13.90
C ARG A 468 -35.39 -17.54 -12.83
N GLY A 469 -35.93 -16.58 -12.09
CA GLY A 469 -36.82 -16.82 -10.94
C GLY A 469 -36.14 -16.78 -9.57
N ASP A 470 -34.81 -16.85 -9.52
CA ASP A 470 -34.03 -16.79 -8.27
C ASP A 470 -33.26 -15.46 -8.14
N CYS A 471 -33.23 -14.67 -9.21
CA CYS A 471 -32.46 -13.43 -9.33
C CYS A 471 -33.33 -12.31 -9.88
N VAL A 472 -33.24 -11.13 -9.29
CA VAL A 472 -33.82 -9.88 -9.78
C VAL A 472 -32.68 -8.92 -10.12
N ILE A 473 -32.72 -8.36 -11.33
CA ILE A 473 -31.80 -7.29 -11.74
C ILE A 473 -32.58 -6.00 -11.69
N VAL A 474 -32.16 -5.07 -10.84
CA VAL A 474 -32.79 -3.77 -10.69
C VAL A 474 -31.98 -2.75 -11.49
N PRO A 475 -32.38 -2.41 -12.72
CA PRO A 475 -31.70 -1.38 -13.49
C PRO A 475 -32.03 0.02 -12.95
N GLY A 476 -31.02 0.71 -12.46
CA GLY A 476 -30.98 2.17 -12.31
C GLY A 476 -32.06 2.78 -11.42
N LEU A 477 -31.82 2.81 -10.11
CA LEU A 477 -32.18 4.01 -9.34
C LEU A 477 -31.39 5.18 -9.97
N ASN A 478 -31.89 6.42 -9.93
CA ASN A 478 -31.21 7.58 -10.52
C ASN A 478 -29.92 7.96 -9.76
N ASN A 479 -29.40 7.06 -8.92
CA ASN A 479 -28.20 7.15 -8.11
C ASN A 479 -28.21 8.32 -7.13
N THR A 480 -29.39 8.75 -6.69
CA THR A 480 -29.45 9.63 -5.52
C THR A 480 -29.17 8.79 -4.27
N GLN A 481 -28.41 9.34 -3.32
CA GLN A 481 -28.15 8.66 -2.05
C GLN A 481 -29.45 8.30 -1.32
N LYS A 482 -30.51 9.11 -1.49
CA LYS A 482 -31.84 8.90 -0.92
C LYS A 482 -32.57 7.66 -1.48
N GLU A 483 -32.50 7.42 -2.79
CA GLU A 483 -33.07 6.20 -3.40
C GLU A 483 -32.32 4.96 -2.91
N ILE A 484 -30.98 5.02 -2.86
CA ILE A 484 -30.15 3.91 -2.37
C ILE A 484 -30.49 3.59 -0.91
N ALA A 485 -30.57 4.60 -0.05
CA ALA A 485 -30.94 4.43 1.35
C ALA A 485 -32.36 3.84 1.51
N ALA A 486 -33.33 4.28 0.70
CA ALA A 486 -34.69 3.73 0.73
C ALA A 486 -34.70 2.24 0.35
N ALA A 487 -33.93 1.85 -0.67
CA ALA A 487 -33.79 0.45 -1.06
C ALA A 487 -33.12 -0.37 0.06
N TYR A 488 -32.03 0.13 0.65
CA TYR A 488 -31.36 -0.55 1.76
C TYR A 488 -32.26 -0.72 2.98
N ASN A 489 -32.98 0.33 3.40
CA ASN A 489 -33.92 0.27 4.52
C ASN A 489 -35.03 -0.76 4.28
N TYR A 490 -35.60 -0.81 3.07
CA TYR A 490 -36.63 -1.80 2.73
C TYR A 490 -36.08 -3.23 2.73
N ILE A 491 -34.87 -3.45 2.19
CA ILE A 491 -34.25 -4.77 2.14
C ILE A 491 -33.79 -5.22 3.54
N ALA A 492 -33.42 -4.28 4.41
CA ALA A 492 -33.07 -4.52 5.81
C ALA A 492 -34.29 -4.80 6.71
N SER A 493 -35.50 -4.63 6.20
CA SER A 493 -36.72 -4.79 7.00
C SER A 493 -36.86 -6.23 7.54
N PRO A 494 -37.49 -6.44 8.71
CA PRO A 494 -37.76 -7.78 9.25
C PRO A 494 -38.59 -8.67 8.31
N GLU A 495 -39.34 -8.08 7.39
CA GLU A 495 -40.12 -8.78 6.37
C GLU A 495 -39.21 -9.41 5.31
N ILE A 496 -38.17 -8.68 4.87
CA ILE A 496 -37.25 -9.14 3.82
C ILE A 496 -36.03 -9.85 4.40
N ARG A 497 -35.48 -9.41 5.53
CA ARG A 497 -34.25 -9.96 6.16
C ARG A 497 -33.07 -10.07 5.20
N GLY A 498 -32.88 -9.05 4.37
CA GLY A 498 -31.82 -9.05 3.37
C GLY A 498 -30.42 -8.89 3.97
N VAL A 499 -29.41 -9.27 3.19
CA VAL A 499 -27.98 -9.20 3.53
C VAL A 499 -27.24 -8.50 2.40
N PHE A 500 -26.34 -7.56 2.72
CA PHE A 500 -25.50 -6.89 1.73
C PHE A 500 -24.19 -7.65 1.51
N CYS A 501 -23.82 -7.90 0.25
CA CYS A 501 -22.59 -8.60 -0.10
C CYS A 501 -21.65 -7.76 -0.95
N HIS A 502 -20.41 -7.58 -0.47
CA HIS A 502 -19.35 -6.84 -1.16
C HIS A 502 -18.05 -7.65 -1.26
N ALA A 503 -17.96 -8.48 -2.31
CA ALA A 503 -16.86 -9.41 -2.54
C ALA A 503 -15.72 -8.82 -3.39
N ALA A 504 -15.42 -7.54 -3.21
CA ALA A 504 -14.33 -6.88 -3.94
C ALA A 504 -12.97 -7.57 -3.69
N LEU A 505 -12.15 -7.69 -4.74
CA LEU A 505 -10.81 -8.29 -4.62
C LEU A 505 -9.95 -7.53 -3.61
N HIS A 506 -10.10 -6.21 -3.62
CA HIS A 506 -9.54 -5.29 -2.65
C HIS A 506 -10.43 -4.04 -2.58
N GLU A 507 -10.80 -3.60 -1.38
CA GLU A 507 -11.59 -2.38 -1.16
C GLU A 507 -10.81 -1.43 -0.24
N PRO A 508 -10.32 -0.27 -0.73
CA PRO A 508 -9.46 0.61 0.07
C PRO A 508 -10.13 1.21 1.32
N PHE A 509 -11.45 1.46 1.26
CA PHE A 509 -12.23 1.92 2.40
C PHE A 509 -13.55 1.15 2.50
N GLY A 510 -14.48 1.38 1.57
CA GLY A 510 -15.78 0.71 1.55
C GLY A 510 -16.93 1.55 2.12
N LEU A 511 -17.23 2.69 1.48
CA LEU A 511 -18.43 3.48 1.80
C LEU A 511 -19.73 2.69 1.61
N MET A 512 -19.90 1.92 0.52
CA MET A 512 -21.16 1.21 0.28
C MET A 512 -21.49 0.17 1.37
N PRO A 513 -20.54 -0.69 1.82
CA PRO A 513 -20.77 -1.53 2.99
C PRO A 513 -21.17 -0.75 4.24
N LEU A 514 -20.55 0.41 4.47
CA LEU A 514 -20.84 1.24 5.63
C LEU A 514 -22.25 1.86 5.52
N GLU A 515 -22.67 2.32 4.34
CA GLU A 515 -24.01 2.85 4.05
C GLU A 515 -25.08 1.77 4.24
N ALA A 516 -24.83 0.56 3.74
CA ALA A 516 -25.71 -0.58 3.93
C ALA A 516 -25.86 -0.94 5.42
N ALA A 517 -24.73 -0.98 6.15
CA ALA A 517 -24.72 -1.20 7.59
C ALA A 517 -25.47 -0.10 8.37
N ALA A 518 -25.34 1.16 7.96
CA ALA A 518 -26.05 2.29 8.55
C ALA A 518 -27.58 2.18 8.38
N CYS A 519 -28.04 1.64 7.25
CA CYS A 519 -29.44 1.31 6.99
C CYS A 519 -29.92 0.03 7.68
N GLY A 520 -29.05 -0.67 8.42
CA GLY A 520 -29.40 -1.88 9.17
C GLY A 520 -29.27 -3.18 8.40
N LEU A 521 -28.58 -3.22 7.26
CA LEU A 521 -28.25 -4.49 6.60
C LEU A 521 -27.07 -5.16 7.31
N PRO A 522 -27.17 -6.45 7.69
CA PRO A 522 -25.98 -7.27 7.90
C PRO A 522 -25.11 -7.27 6.64
N VAL A 523 -23.80 -7.13 6.83
CA VAL A 523 -22.84 -7.04 5.72
C VAL A 523 -21.91 -8.25 5.67
N VAL A 524 -21.74 -8.81 4.48
CA VAL A 524 -20.78 -9.86 4.13
C VAL A 524 -19.75 -9.24 3.19
N VAL A 525 -18.53 -9.05 3.68
CA VAL A 525 -17.55 -8.16 3.02
C VAL A 525 -16.19 -8.83 2.88
N THR A 526 -15.46 -8.42 1.85
CA THR A 526 -14.06 -8.85 1.66
C THR A 526 -13.21 -8.57 2.90
N LYS A 527 -12.36 -9.54 3.26
CA LYS A 527 -11.30 -9.35 4.28
C LYS A 527 -10.14 -8.48 3.79
N ASN A 528 -10.10 -8.17 2.50
CA ASN A 528 -9.01 -7.48 1.84
C ASN A 528 -9.29 -5.97 1.77
N GLY A 529 -8.76 -5.26 2.77
CA GLY A 529 -8.60 -3.81 2.75
C GLY A 529 -9.40 -3.09 3.84
N GLY A 530 -9.87 -1.88 3.53
CA GLY A 530 -10.63 -1.00 4.39
C GLY A 530 -11.82 -1.63 5.14
N PRO A 531 -12.63 -2.53 4.56
CA PRO A 531 -13.73 -3.16 5.29
C PRO A 531 -13.28 -3.89 6.55
N LYS A 532 -12.05 -4.43 6.57
CA LYS A 532 -11.49 -5.05 7.77
C LYS A 532 -11.30 -4.04 8.90
N GLU A 533 -10.77 -2.86 8.60
CA GLU A 533 -10.60 -1.80 9.60
C GLU A 533 -11.95 -1.18 10.02
N ILE A 534 -12.93 -1.15 9.11
CA ILE A 534 -14.28 -0.66 9.41
C ILE A 534 -15.00 -1.60 10.39
N PHE A 535 -15.06 -2.89 10.07
CA PHE A 535 -15.92 -3.86 10.75
C PHE A 535 -15.17 -4.80 11.69
N GLN A 536 -13.91 -4.53 12.01
CA GLN A 536 -13.18 -5.20 13.09
C GLN A 536 -12.72 -4.20 14.16
N SER A 537 -12.91 -4.54 15.43
CA SER A 537 -12.32 -3.77 16.54
C SER A 537 -10.82 -4.05 16.65
N VAL A 538 -10.10 -3.20 17.39
CA VAL A 538 -8.67 -3.40 17.67
C VAL A 538 -8.45 -4.71 18.45
N ASP A 539 -9.43 -5.14 19.24
CA ASP A 539 -9.39 -6.37 20.04
C ASP A 539 -9.85 -7.61 19.25
N GLY A 540 -10.18 -7.45 17.95
CA GLY A 540 -10.54 -8.54 17.05
C GLY A 540 -12.04 -8.87 16.99
N GLU A 541 -12.91 -8.09 17.63
CA GLU A 541 -14.36 -8.25 17.54
C GLU A 541 -14.86 -7.90 16.14
N GLU A 542 -15.68 -8.76 15.54
CA GLU A 542 -16.21 -8.59 14.18
C GLU A 542 -17.67 -8.12 14.19
N PHE A 543 -17.96 -7.08 13.42
CA PHE A 543 -19.29 -6.48 13.27
C PHE A 543 -19.94 -6.85 11.92
N CYS A 544 -19.34 -7.79 11.20
CA CYS A 544 -19.76 -8.30 9.89
C CYS A 544 -19.38 -9.77 9.73
N VAL A 545 -19.59 -10.33 8.55
CA VAL A 545 -18.96 -11.59 8.13
C VAL A 545 -17.88 -11.30 7.09
N PHE A 546 -16.64 -11.67 7.36
CA PHE A 546 -15.54 -11.54 6.41
C PHE A 546 -15.46 -12.74 5.46
N ILE A 547 -15.15 -12.47 4.19
CA ILE A 547 -14.96 -13.52 3.17
C ILE A 547 -13.67 -13.31 2.37
N ASP A 548 -13.14 -14.40 1.82
CA ASP A 548 -12.13 -14.38 0.77
C ASP A 548 -12.80 -14.17 -0.61
N PRO A 549 -12.57 -13.03 -1.28
CA PRO A 549 -13.24 -12.71 -2.54
C PRO A 549 -12.79 -13.60 -3.72
N GLN A 550 -11.70 -14.37 -3.57
CA GLN A 550 -11.20 -15.27 -4.62
C GLN A 550 -11.85 -16.65 -4.57
N LEU A 551 -12.55 -16.98 -3.48
CA LEU A 551 -13.13 -18.29 -3.25
C LEU A 551 -14.68 -18.20 -3.22
N PRO A 552 -15.37 -18.55 -4.31
CA PRO A 552 -16.84 -18.58 -4.33
C PRO A 552 -17.46 -19.42 -3.21
N SER A 553 -16.80 -20.49 -2.78
CA SER A 553 -17.23 -21.33 -1.66
C SER A 553 -17.21 -20.58 -0.31
N ASP A 554 -16.23 -19.71 -0.10
CA ASP A 554 -16.13 -18.92 1.13
C ASP A 554 -17.17 -17.78 1.15
N ILE A 555 -17.41 -17.16 -0.01
CA ILE A 555 -18.52 -16.21 -0.19
C ILE A 555 -19.85 -16.88 0.15
N ALA A 556 -20.11 -18.07 -0.41
CA ALA A 556 -21.36 -18.80 -0.16
C ALA A 556 -21.54 -19.17 1.31
N LYS A 557 -20.47 -19.64 1.97
CA LYS A 557 -20.47 -19.94 3.42
C LYS A 557 -20.76 -18.70 4.26
N GLY A 558 -20.13 -17.56 3.95
CA GLY A 558 -20.37 -16.31 4.66
C GLY A 558 -21.80 -15.79 4.50
N LEU A 559 -22.37 -15.91 3.30
CA LEU A 559 -23.77 -15.58 3.05
C LEU A 559 -24.74 -16.48 3.82
N LEU A 560 -24.54 -17.80 3.79
CA LEU A 560 -25.36 -18.74 4.55
C LEU A 560 -25.32 -18.45 6.06
N GLN A 561 -24.14 -18.12 6.59
CA GLN A 561 -23.99 -17.72 7.99
C GLN A 561 -24.79 -16.44 8.32
N ALA A 562 -24.74 -15.42 7.45
CA ALA A 562 -25.43 -14.15 7.68
C ALA A 562 -26.96 -14.26 7.53
N LEU A 563 -27.44 -15.24 6.76
CA LEU A 563 -28.87 -15.50 6.53
C LEU A 563 -29.55 -16.26 7.69
N VAL A 564 -28.79 -16.85 8.62
CA VAL A 564 -29.36 -17.51 9.81
C VAL A 564 -30.10 -16.47 10.65
N PRO A 565 -31.41 -16.66 10.99
CA PRO A 565 -32.23 -15.62 11.61
C PRO A 565 -31.64 -15.01 12.89
N GLU A 566 -31.13 -15.82 13.80
CA GLU A 566 -30.53 -15.34 15.05
C GLU A 566 -29.24 -14.56 14.79
N LYS A 567 -28.45 -15.02 13.80
CA LYS A 567 -27.21 -14.36 13.41
C LYS A 567 -27.47 -13.05 12.69
N TRP A 568 -28.49 -13.00 11.85
CA TRP A 568 -28.92 -11.83 11.12
C TRP A 568 -29.25 -10.68 12.09
N VAL A 569 -30.07 -10.96 13.12
CA VAL A 569 -30.43 -9.96 14.15
C VAL A 569 -29.19 -9.49 14.92
N GLN A 570 -28.29 -10.41 15.28
CA GLN A 570 -27.03 -10.08 15.94
C GLN A 570 -26.18 -9.15 15.07
N LEU A 571 -25.96 -9.50 13.80
CA LEU A 571 -25.14 -8.74 12.87
C LEU A 571 -25.73 -7.36 12.59
N GLN A 572 -27.04 -7.26 12.40
CA GLN A 572 -27.72 -5.96 12.21
C GLN A 572 -27.46 -5.03 13.40
N LYS A 573 -27.70 -5.50 14.63
CA LYS A 573 -27.50 -4.70 15.84
C LYS A 573 -26.04 -4.27 16.02
N SER A 574 -25.11 -5.21 15.81
CA SER A 574 -23.67 -4.95 15.91
C SER A 574 -23.20 -3.93 14.85
N ALA A 575 -23.65 -4.06 13.60
CA ALA A 575 -23.30 -3.16 12.52
C ALA A 575 -23.82 -1.73 12.75
N LEU A 576 -25.09 -1.58 13.19
CA LEU A 576 -25.69 -0.29 13.53
C LEU A 576 -24.93 0.41 14.66
N SER A 577 -24.62 -0.30 15.76
CA SER A 577 -23.84 0.25 16.87
C SER A 577 -22.46 0.71 16.41
N ARG A 578 -21.78 -0.13 15.61
CA ARG A 578 -20.44 0.17 15.09
C ARG A 578 -20.43 1.44 14.24
N VAL A 579 -21.39 1.58 13.33
CA VAL A 579 -21.50 2.77 12.46
C VAL A 579 -21.76 4.02 13.31
N ALA A 580 -22.74 3.97 14.22
CA ALA A 580 -23.12 5.11 15.05
C ALA A 580 -21.95 5.62 15.92
N ASP A 581 -21.18 4.71 16.52
CA ASP A 581 -20.10 5.06 17.44
C ASP A 581 -18.86 5.65 16.76
N ARG A 582 -18.52 5.14 15.55
CA ARG A 582 -17.22 5.39 14.92
C ARG A 582 -17.28 6.21 13.64
N PHE A 583 -18.37 6.13 12.88
CA PHE A 583 -18.44 6.61 11.50
C PHE A 583 -19.51 7.70 11.32
N SER A 584 -19.42 8.76 12.13
CA SER A 584 -20.26 9.96 11.99
C SER A 584 -19.43 11.20 11.66
N TRP A 585 -19.99 12.09 10.85
CA TRP A 585 -19.32 13.35 10.48
C TRP A 585 -19.04 14.24 11.70
N ASN A 586 -19.85 14.13 12.76
CA ASN A 586 -19.60 14.83 14.02
C ASN A 586 -18.33 14.31 14.73
N THR A 587 -18.07 13.00 14.69
CA THR A 587 -16.83 12.44 15.23
C THR A 587 -15.64 12.84 14.38
N THR A 588 -15.73 12.73 13.05
CA THR A 588 -14.70 13.19 12.11
C THR A 588 -14.35 14.67 12.34
N ALA A 589 -15.37 15.55 12.41
CA ALA A 589 -15.17 16.99 12.62
C ALA A 589 -14.54 17.32 13.98
N ARG A 590 -14.88 16.60 15.05
CA ARG A 590 -14.25 16.78 16.37
C ARG A 590 -12.76 16.44 16.35
N GLU A 591 -12.38 15.36 15.68
CA GLU A 591 -10.97 14.99 15.52
C GLU A 591 -10.22 16.01 14.64
N TYR A 592 -10.79 16.45 13.52
CA TYR A 592 -10.22 17.52 12.71
C TYR A 592 -10.04 18.80 13.51
N LEU A 593 -11.06 19.23 14.25
CA LEU A 593 -10.99 20.44 15.09
C LEU A 593 -9.88 20.33 16.14
N ARG A 594 -9.71 19.15 16.77
CA ARG A 594 -8.62 18.89 17.71
C ARG A 594 -7.25 19.08 17.05
N LEU A 595 -7.05 18.54 15.85
CA LEU A 595 -5.79 18.69 15.10
C LEU A 595 -5.54 20.17 14.73
N MET A 596 -6.54 20.86 14.23
CA MET A 596 -6.45 22.28 13.83
C MET A 596 -6.12 23.20 15.01
N LEU A 597 -6.75 22.97 16.16
CA LEU A 597 -6.43 23.71 17.39
C LEU A 597 -4.99 23.44 17.86
N ASN A 598 -4.50 22.21 17.74
CA ASN A 598 -3.10 21.87 18.05
C ASN A 598 -2.12 22.58 17.12
N THR A 599 -2.43 22.68 15.82
CA THR A 599 -1.62 23.43 14.85
C THR A 599 -1.49 24.91 15.25
N ILE A 600 -2.57 25.52 15.70
CA ILE A 600 -2.59 26.96 16.07
C ILE A 600 -1.90 27.19 17.42
N ALA A 601 -2.02 26.24 18.35
CA ALA A 601 -1.38 26.31 19.66
C ALA A 601 0.16 26.24 19.61
N ARG A 602 0.73 25.61 18.58
CA ARG A 602 2.18 25.47 18.41
C ARG A 602 2.80 26.74 17.83
N SER A 603 3.98 27.11 18.34
CA SER A 603 4.84 28.09 17.68
C SER A 603 5.22 27.58 16.29
N PRO A 604 5.31 28.45 15.26
CA PRO A 604 5.70 28.00 13.93
C PRO A 604 7.09 27.36 14.02
N THR A 605 7.18 26.09 13.68
CA THR A 605 8.45 25.37 13.59
C THR A 605 9.14 25.80 12.30
N GLY A 606 10.38 26.27 12.38
CA GLY A 606 11.12 26.79 11.23
C GLY A 606 11.53 25.71 10.23
N GLY A 607 11.66 26.12 8.95
CA GLY A 607 12.19 25.33 7.84
C GLY A 607 11.13 24.83 6.85
N HIS A 608 10.26 25.71 6.34
CA HIS A 608 9.36 25.36 5.22
C HIS A 608 10.02 25.72 3.88
N PRO A 609 9.73 24.95 2.81
CA PRO A 609 10.26 25.26 1.48
C PRO A 609 9.70 26.60 0.99
N LYS A 610 10.58 27.54 0.66
CA LYS A 610 10.20 28.88 0.16
C LYS A 610 9.30 28.77 -1.08
N ALA A 611 8.36 29.70 -1.26
CA ALA A 611 7.45 29.75 -2.41
C ALA A 611 8.17 29.58 -3.77
N ASP A 612 9.31 30.23 -3.99
CA ASP A 612 10.08 30.08 -5.24
C ASP A 612 10.65 28.67 -5.45
N HIS A 613 11.02 27.99 -4.36
CA HIS A 613 11.45 26.60 -4.40
C HIS A 613 10.27 25.65 -4.67
N VAL A 614 9.14 25.87 -3.99
CA VAL A 614 7.88 25.16 -4.24
C VAL A 614 7.47 25.29 -5.72
N ARG A 615 7.52 26.50 -6.27
CA ARG A 615 7.24 26.77 -7.68
C ARG A 615 8.23 26.07 -8.62
N ALA A 616 9.53 26.14 -8.32
CA ALA A 616 10.55 25.47 -9.13
C ALA A 616 10.39 23.95 -9.16
N VAL A 617 10.01 23.33 -8.03
CA VAL A 617 9.84 21.89 -7.89
C VAL A 617 8.54 21.38 -8.53
N CYS A 618 7.43 22.10 -8.38
CA CYS A 618 6.12 21.63 -8.87
C CYS A 618 5.79 22.00 -10.32
N PHE A 619 6.39 23.06 -10.87
CA PHE A 619 6.10 23.53 -12.22
C PHE A 619 7.14 23.12 -13.27
N ALA A 620 8.25 22.49 -12.85
CA ALA A 620 9.22 21.87 -13.73
C ALA A 620 8.98 20.34 -13.86
N PRO A 621 9.40 19.70 -14.96
CA PRO A 621 9.37 18.24 -15.07
C PRO A 621 10.27 17.61 -13.99
N TYR A 622 9.68 16.82 -13.08
CA TYR A 622 10.42 16.14 -12.02
C TYR A 622 10.93 14.76 -12.51
N PRO A 623 12.24 14.45 -12.44
CA PRO A 623 12.79 13.19 -12.95
C PRO A 623 12.53 12.02 -11.97
N LEU A 624 11.26 11.66 -11.79
CA LEU A 624 10.74 10.76 -10.75
C LEU A 624 11.45 9.39 -10.62
N LEU A 625 11.92 8.78 -11.73
CA LEU A 625 12.50 7.43 -11.69
C LEU A 625 14.02 7.41 -11.87
N ALA A 626 14.61 8.35 -12.60
CA ALA A 626 16.04 8.35 -12.88
C ALA A 626 16.89 8.60 -11.62
N GLU A 627 16.38 9.43 -10.68
CA GLU A 627 17.09 9.74 -9.43
C GLU A 627 17.01 8.61 -8.38
N PHE A 628 16.10 7.63 -8.54
CA PHE A 628 15.76 6.66 -7.50
C PHE A 628 16.00 5.19 -7.86
N THR A 629 16.59 4.87 -9.03
CA THR A 629 16.65 3.47 -9.53
C THR A 629 17.30 2.48 -8.56
N ARG A 630 18.42 2.86 -7.92
CA ARG A 630 19.17 2.00 -6.97
C ARG A 630 18.92 2.34 -5.49
N ALA A 631 18.24 3.45 -5.19
CA ALA A 631 18.10 3.96 -3.82
C ALA A 631 17.37 2.99 -2.86
N PRO A 632 16.24 2.35 -3.26
CA PRO A 632 15.56 1.38 -2.39
C PRO A 632 16.43 0.19 -2.00
N LEU A 633 17.17 -0.36 -2.98
CA LEU A 633 18.08 -1.48 -2.77
C LEU A 633 19.23 -1.10 -1.82
N TYR A 634 19.88 0.04 -2.05
CA TYR A 634 20.95 0.51 -1.17
C TYR A 634 20.46 0.85 0.23
N ALA A 635 19.23 1.37 0.37
CA ALA A 635 18.62 1.59 1.68
C ALA A 635 18.42 0.29 2.46
N LYS A 636 18.07 -0.83 1.79
CA LYS A 636 17.95 -2.15 2.45
C LYS A 636 19.30 -2.72 2.86
N LEU A 637 20.32 -2.59 2.01
CA LEU A 637 21.70 -2.94 2.36
C LEU A 637 22.20 -2.13 3.57
N GLU A 638 21.90 -0.83 3.60
CA GLU A 638 22.25 0.02 4.74
C GLU A 638 21.51 -0.36 6.02
N ALA A 639 20.25 -0.80 5.91
CA ALA A 639 19.45 -1.26 7.05
C ALA A 639 20.06 -2.52 7.69
N SER A 640 20.43 -3.54 6.90
CA SER A 640 21.13 -4.72 7.44
C SER A 640 22.46 -4.34 8.08
N ARG A 641 23.22 -3.43 7.46
CA ARG A 641 24.49 -2.93 8.00
C ARG A 641 24.35 -2.31 9.39
N ARG A 642 23.30 -1.53 9.62
CA ARG A 642 22.99 -0.92 10.92
C ARG A 642 22.62 -1.96 11.97
N SER A 643 21.89 -3.01 11.58
CA SER A 643 21.47 -4.08 12.50
C SER A 643 22.62 -4.99 12.94
N LEU A 644 23.64 -5.17 12.09
CA LEU A 644 24.72 -6.17 12.26
C LEU A 644 26.10 -5.57 12.60
N GLY A 645 26.16 -4.26 12.86
CA GLY A 645 27.37 -3.65 13.45
C GLY A 645 28.55 -3.42 12.50
N SER A 646 28.36 -3.51 11.18
CA SER A 646 29.16 -2.86 10.10
C SER A 646 29.13 -3.57 8.74
N TRP A 647 28.47 -4.74 8.63
CA TRP A 647 28.36 -5.51 7.38
C TRP A 647 26.93 -5.53 6.83
N ALA A 648 26.77 -5.23 5.53
CA ALA A 648 25.52 -5.42 4.82
C ALA A 648 25.39 -6.86 4.32
N LEU A 649 24.15 -7.38 4.22
CA LEU A 649 23.88 -8.74 3.74
C LEU A 649 23.17 -8.74 2.39
N LEU A 650 23.74 -9.48 1.43
CA LEU A 650 23.15 -9.74 0.12
C LEU A 650 23.03 -11.25 -0.12
N GLY A 651 21.82 -11.72 -0.38
CA GLY A 651 21.55 -13.05 -0.92
C GLY A 651 21.43 -12.98 -2.44
N ALA A 652 22.31 -13.65 -3.18
CA ALA A 652 22.28 -13.72 -4.64
C ALA A 652 22.11 -15.18 -5.08
N PHE A 653 20.89 -15.54 -5.49
CA PHE A 653 20.48 -16.94 -5.64
C PHE A 653 19.98 -17.22 -7.04
N ASP A 654 20.33 -18.39 -7.58
CA ASP A 654 19.51 -18.97 -8.64
C ASP A 654 18.10 -19.25 -8.10
N VAL A 655 17.14 -19.40 -9.01
CA VAL A 655 15.73 -19.53 -8.68
C VAL A 655 15.31 -20.99 -8.67
N ASP A 656 15.68 -21.74 -9.71
CA ASP A 656 15.17 -23.08 -9.95
C ASP A 656 15.87 -24.10 -9.07
N TYR A 657 15.07 -24.92 -8.39
CA TYR A 657 15.53 -25.88 -7.38
C TYR A 657 16.45 -25.31 -6.28
N THR A 658 16.55 -23.98 -6.20
CA THR A 658 17.34 -23.23 -5.22
C THR A 658 16.40 -22.44 -4.31
N MET A 659 15.66 -21.47 -4.86
CA MET A 659 14.66 -20.70 -4.12
C MET A 659 13.27 -21.34 -4.10
N TYR A 660 13.00 -22.25 -5.04
CA TYR A 660 11.77 -23.03 -5.10
C TYR A 660 12.06 -24.45 -5.55
N HIS A 661 11.47 -25.43 -4.86
CA HIS A 661 11.59 -26.85 -5.23
C HIS A 661 10.19 -27.49 -5.40
N PRO A 662 9.89 -28.16 -6.53
CA PRO A 662 8.55 -28.71 -6.79
C PRO A 662 8.04 -29.72 -5.74
N LYS A 663 8.95 -30.48 -5.11
CA LYS A 663 8.59 -31.44 -4.03
C LYS A 663 8.16 -30.79 -2.72
N THR A 664 8.70 -29.61 -2.39
CA THR A 664 8.40 -28.94 -1.12
C THR A 664 7.42 -27.78 -1.29
N GLY A 665 7.25 -27.30 -2.53
CA GLY A 665 6.27 -26.29 -2.89
C GLY A 665 6.63 -24.90 -2.34
N ALA A 666 5.64 -24.00 -2.32
CA ALA A 666 5.83 -22.61 -1.92
C ALA A 666 6.05 -22.40 -0.42
N ALA A 667 5.70 -23.37 0.42
CA ALA A 667 5.71 -23.22 1.88
C ALA A 667 7.13 -23.00 2.44
N GLU A 668 8.12 -23.75 1.96
CA GLU A 668 9.52 -23.57 2.35
C GLU A 668 10.12 -22.29 1.78
N SER A 669 9.75 -21.91 0.56
CA SER A 669 10.17 -20.64 -0.04
C SER A 669 9.68 -19.45 0.80
N ALA A 670 8.43 -19.50 1.28
CA ALA A 670 7.88 -18.49 2.19
C ALA A 670 8.51 -18.53 3.60
N ALA A 671 8.98 -19.68 4.07
CA ALA A 671 9.73 -19.77 5.33
C ALA A 671 11.12 -19.14 5.19
N LEU A 672 11.83 -19.43 4.10
CA LEU A 672 13.10 -18.80 3.77
C LEU A 672 12.95 -17.28 3.61
N ALA A 673 11.91 -16.81 2.92
CA ALA A 673 11.63 -15.39 2.77
C ALA A 673 11.53 -14.66 4.12
N ARG A 674 10.81 -15.24 5.07
CA ARG A 674 10.70 -14.70 6.44
C ARG A 674 12.05 -14.63 7.13
N LEU A 675 12.87 -15.67 7.01
CA LEU A 675 14.22 -15.68 7.57
C LEU A 675 15.10 -14.57 6.97
N LEU A 676 15.03 -14.35 5.66
CA LEU A 676 15.77 -13.27 4.99
C LEU A 676 15.31 -11.89 5.48
N ASP A 677 14.00 -11.68 5.58
CA ASP A 677 13.41 -10.42 6.04
C ASP A 677 13.70 -10.13 7.53
N ASP A 678 13.67 -11.14 8.40
CA ASP A 678 14.01 -11.02 9.83
C ASP A 678 15.43 -10.45 10.05
N HIS A 679 16.32 -10.67 9.08
CA HIS A 679 17.69 -10.16 9.08
C HIS A 679 17.93 -9.01 8.10
N SER A 680 16.88 -8.44 7.52
CA SER A 680 16.95 -7.36 6.51
C SER A 680 17.88 -7.69 5.34
N MET A 681 18.02 -8.97 4.98
CA MET A 681 18.88 -9.40 3.89
C MET A 681 18.31 -8.95 2.54
N THR A 682 19.13 -8.33 1.71
CA THR A 682 18.74 -7.96 0.34
C THR A 682 18.70 -9.22 -0.52
N LEU A 683 17.58 -9.48 -1.19
CA LEU A 683 17.33 -10.65 -2.04
C LEU A 683 17.48 -10.29 -3.52
N CYS A 684 18.48 -10.87 -4.17
CA CYS A 684 18.71 -10.77 -5.60
C CYS A 684 18.53 -12.14 -6.26
N TYR A 685 17.61 -12.26 -7.20
CA TYR A 685 17.55 -13.44 -8.07
C TYR A 685 18.56 -13.33 -9.20
N VAL A 686 19.26 -14.41 -9.50
CA VAL A 686 20.29 -14.48 -10.54
C VAL A 686 20.03 -15.68 -11.42
N THR A 687 19.28 -15.48 -12.50
CA THR A 687 18.67 -16.56 -13.27
C THR A 687 18.92 -16.44 -14.77
N GLY A 688 18.80 -17.57 -15.47
CA GLY A 688 18.72 -17.60 -16.93
C GLY A 688 17.36 -17.17 -17.49
N ALA A 689 16.32 -17.17 -16.65
CA ALA A 689 14.95 -16.82 -17.03
C ALA A 689 14.81 -15.32 -17.35
N GLU A 690 13.80 -14.97 -18.14
CA GLU A 690 13.41 -13.58 -18.38
C GLU A 690 12.68 -13.00 -17.16
N VAL A 691 12.74 -11.67 -16.98
CA VAL A 691 12.11 -10.99 -15.83
C VAL A 691 10.61 -11.31 -15.72
N SER A 692 9.89 -11.35 -16.83
CA SER A 692 8.47 -11.68 -16.88
C SER A 692 8.16 -13.09 -16.36
N GLN A 693 9.04 -14.06 -16.61
CA GLN A 693 8.90 -15.43 -16.11
C GLN A 693 9.11 -15.49 -14.59
N VAL A 694 10.08 -14.73 -14.08
CA VAL A 694 10.31 -14.60 -12.63
C VAL A 694 9.11 -13.94 -11.95
N LEU A 695 8.63 -12.82 -12.48
CA LEU A 695 7.48 -12.11 -11.92
C LEU A 695 6.20 -12.95 -11.93
N ALA A 696 5.96 -13.73 -12.99
CA ALA A 696 4.84 -14.66 -13.04
C ALA A 696 4.89 -15.74 -11.93
N ARG A 697 6.08 -16.15 -11.50
CA ARG A 697 6.26 -17.10 -10.39
C ARG A 697 6.05 -16.43 -9.03
N VAL A 698 6.47 -15.18 -8.88
CA VAL A 698 6.16 -14.37 -7.69
C VAL A 698 4.64 -14.20 -7.55
N GLU A 699 3.94 -13.90 -8.65
CA GLU A 699 2.47 -13.76 -8.65
C GLU A 699 1.73 -15.06 -8.30
N ARG A 700 2.27 -16.22 -8.69
CA ARG A 700 1.75 -17.53 -8.28
C ARG A 700 2.11 -17.91 -6.84
N GLY A 701 2.88 -17.08 -6.14
CA GLY A 701 3.36 -17.34 -4.78
C GLY A 701 4.43 -18.42 -4.70
N GLU A 702 5.04 -18.83 -5.81
CA GLU A 702 6.13 -19.80 -5.83
C GLU A 702 7.44 -19.21 -5.28
N LEU A 703 7.66 -17.92 -5.51
CA LEU A 703 8.87 -17.19 -5.15
C LEU A 703 8.51 -15.97 -4.29
N PRO A 704 9.33 -15.60 -3.30
CA PRO A 704 9.17 -14.33 -2.61
C PRO A 704 9.47 -13.14 -3.54
N MET A 705 9.00 -11.96 -3.15
CA MET A 705 9.31 -10.72 -3.87
C MET A 705 10.80 -10.39 -3.72
N PRO A 706 11.58 -10.31 -4.82
CA PRO A 706 12.99 -9.95 -4.75
C PRO A 706 13.19 -8.43 -4.70
N ASP A 707 14.33 -7.99 -4.19
CA ASP A 707 14.78 -6.59 -4.25
C ASP A 707 15.50 -6.28 -5.58
N ALA A 708 16.04 -7.30 -6.25
CA ALA A 708 16.58 -7.21 -7.60
C ALA A 708 16.47 -8.54 -8.37
N ILE A 709 16.41 -8.46 -9.69
CA ILE A 709 16.38 -9.61 -10.59
C ILE A 709 17.47 -9.43 -11.66
N CYS A 710 18.55 -10.20 -11.56
CA CYS A 710 19.48 -10.43 -12.65
C CYS A 710 18.90 -11.51 -13.57
N SER A 711 18.31 -11.10 -14.69
CA SER A 711 17.68 -11.98 -15.66
C SER A 711 18.62 -12.33 -16.80
N SER A 712 18.16 -13.24 -17.67
CA SER A 712 18.78 -13.47 -18.99
C SER A 712 20.28 -13.80 -18.86
N VAL A 713 20.62 -14.65 -17.87
CA VAL A 713 21.98 -15.13 -17.54
C VAL A 713 22.93 -14.03 -17.04
N GLY A 714 22.37 -12.95 -16.48
CA GLY A 714 23.13 -11.82 -15.93
C GLY A 714 23.37 -10.68 -16.93
N THR A 715 22.68 -10.67 -18.07
CA THR A 715 22.83 -9.59 -19.07
C THR A 715 21.90 -8.40 -18.81
N ARG A 716 20.89 -8.58 -17.95
CA ARG A 716 19.97 -7.54 -17.51
C ARG A 716 19.81 -7.62 -16.00
N MET A 717 19.74 -6.46 -15.35
CA MET A 717 19.45 -6.35 -13.93
C MET A 717 18.29 -5.40 -13.73
N TYR A 718 17.25 -5.86 -13.06
CA TYR A 718 16.06 -5.11 -12.74
C TYR A 718 16.02 -4.84 -11.25
N LEU A 719 15.78 -3.59 -10.86
CA LEU A 719 15.80 -3.13 -9.48
C LEU A 719 14.38 -2.93 -9.00
N HIS A 720 14.03 -3.53 -7.86
CA HIS A 720 12.71 -3.36 -7.26
C HIS A 720 12.59 -1.97 -6.67
N LEU A 721 11.59 -1.23 -7.12
CA LEU A 721 11.29 0.09 -6.59
C LEU A 721 10.29 0.03 -5.43
N GLY A 722 9.49 -1.02 -5.35
CA GLY A 722 8.37 -1.17 -4.42
C GLY A 722 7.09 -1.53 -5.15
N ASN A 723 6.06 -2.01 -4.43
CA ASN A 723 4.75 -2.40 -4.99
C ASN A 723 4.78 -3.40 -6.16
N GLY A 724 5.89 -4.11 -6.36
CA GLY A 724 6.09 -5.05 -7.46
C GLY A 724 6.53 -4.42 -8.78
N MET A 725 6.93 -3.14 -8.76
CA MET A 725 7.51 -2.41 -9.88
C MET A 725 9.03 -2.59 -9.92
N PHE A 726 9.56 -2.85 -11.12
CA PHE A 726 10.95 -3.10 -11.41
C PHE A 726 11.43 -2.18 -12.54
N VAL A 727 12.63 -1.63 -12.39
CA VAL A 727 13.26 -0.78 -13.42
C VAL A 727 14.58 -1.38 -13.87
N LEU A 728 14.84 -1.39 -15.17
CA LEU A 728 16.12 -1.84 -15.71
C LEU A 728 17.25 -0.92 -15.28
N ASP A 729 18.33 -1.52 -14.79
CA ASP A 729 19.55 -0.85 -14.38
C ASP A 729 20.38 -0.40 -15.58
N GLN A 730 20.18 0.86 -15.98
CA GLN A 730 20.85 1.43 -17.16
C GLN A 730 22.37 1.53 -17.01
N GLU A 731 22.88 1.67 -15.79
CA GLU A 731 24.33 1.70 -15.54
C GLU A 731 25.00 0.39 -15.97
N LEU A 732 24.35 -0.76 -15.71
CA LEU A 732 24.82 -2.06 -16.18
C LEU A 732 24.74 -2.18 -17.70
N GLN A 733 23.66 -1.70 -18.32
CA GLN A 733 23.50 -1.75 -19.77
C GLN A 733 24.57 -0.91 -20.48
N ASP A 734 24.84 0.30 -19.99
CA ASP A 734 25.91 1.16 -20.52
C ASP A 734 27.29 0.53 -20.38
N THR A 735 27.54 -0.17 -19.27
CA THR A 735 28.78 -0.93 -19.05
C THR A 735 28.96 -2.03 -20.11
N PHE A 736 27.90 -2.74 -20.49
CA PHE A 736 27.97 -3.74 -21.56
C PHE A 736 28.17 -3.10 -22.94
N ARG A 737 27.54 -1.96 -23.23
CA ARG A 737 27.76 -1.21 -24.49
C ARG A 737 29.22 -0.80 -24.65
N GLN A 738 29.83 -0.27 -23.59
CA GLN A 738 31.23 0.17 -23.60
C GLN A 738 32.22 -0.97 -23.81
N ARG A 739 31.83 -2.21 -23.49
CA ARG A 739 32.64 -3.43 -23.69
C ARG A 739 32.58 -4.00 -25.12
N GLY A 740 31.82 -3.38 -26.03
CA GLY A 740 31.87 -3.68 -27.46
C GLY A 740 31.16 -4.98 -27.87
N PHE A 741 30.09 -5.36 -27.17
CA PHE A 741 29.27 -6.52 -27.55
C PHE A 741 28.48 -6.22 -28.84
N ASP A 742 28.99 -6.67 -29.98
CA ASP A 742 28.35 -6.54 -31.30
C ASP A 742 27.55 -7.82 -31.62
N LYS A 743 26.24 -7.74 -31.41
CA LYS A 743 25.31 -8.87 -31.63
C LYS A 743 25.27 -9.33 -33.09
N GLU A 744 25.37 -8.42 -34.05
CA GLU A 744 25.29 -8.75 -35.48
C GLU A 744 26.56 -9.46 -35.95
N LEU A 745 27.73 -8.98 -35.52
CA LEU A 745 29.00 -9.67 -35.74
C LEU A 745 29.00 -11.06 -35.08
N LEU A 746 28.57 -11.15 -33.83
CA LEU A 746 28.48 -12.42 -33.09
C LEU A 746 27.55 -13.42 -33.78
N LEU A 747 26.42 -12.96 -34.30
CA LEU A 747 25.49 -13.82 -35.04
C LEU A 747 26.15 -14.42 -36.29
N ARG A 748 26.84 -13.60 -37.10
CA ARG A 748 27.55 -14.07 -38.29
C ARG A 748 28.63 -15.11 -37.95
N VAL A 749 29.48 -14.81 -36.98
CA VAL A 749 30.58 -15.70 -36.56
C VAL A 749 30.04 -17.02 -36.00
N SER A 750 28.95 -16.97 -35.25
CA SER A 750 28.36 -18.17 -34.63
C SER A 750 27.72 -19.09 -35.66
N GLN A 751 27.07 -18.54 -36.69
CA GLN A 751 26.52 -19.30 -37.81
C GLN A 751 27.63 -20.06 -38.57
N GLU A 752 28.76 -19.41 -38.85
CA GLU A 752 29.91 -20.07 -39.50
C GLU A 752 30.46 -21.24 -38.68
N LEU A 753 30.69 -21.01 -37.38
CA LEU A 753 31.24 -22.01 -36.47
C LEU A 753 30.36 -23.25 -36.40
N ALA A 754 29.07 -23.05 -36.38
CA ALA A 754 28.18 -24.13 -36.10
C ALA A 754 27.85 -24.99 -37.31
N VAL A 755 27.89 -24.41 -38.52
CA VAL A 755 27.97 -25.16 -39.77
C VAL A 755 29.22 -26.05 -39.75
N LYS A 756 30.37 -25.51 -39.35
CA LYS A 756 31.64 -26.26 -39.25
C LYS A 756 31.58 -27.41 -38.24
N HIS A 757 30.81 -27.27 -37.17
CA HIS A 757 30.68 -28.27 -36.10
C HIS A 757 29.43 -29.17 -36.22
N GLY A 758 28.67 -29.09 -37.33
CA GLY A 758 27.54 -29.99 -37.59
C GLY A 758 26.32 -29.77 -36.68
N LEU A 759 26.19 -28.60 -36.05
CA LEU A 759 25.08 -28.26 -35.15
C LEU A 759 23.85 -27.83 -35.99
N SER A 760 23.16 -28.76 -36.63
CA SER A 760 22.19 -28.46 -37.70
C SER A 760 20.84 -27.83 -37.28
N THR A 761 20.60 -27.55 -36.00
CA THR A 761 19.33 -26.96 -35.50
C THR A 761 19.46 -25.50 -35.06
N PHE A 762 19.81 -24.62 -35.99
CA PHE A 762 19.82 -23.17 -35.78
C PHE A 762 18.41 -22.61 -35.70
N ILE A 763 17.84 -22.54 -34.50
CA ILE A 763 16.64 -21.73 -34.24
C ILE A 763 17.05 -20.60 -33.31
N GLN A 764 17.29 -19.42 -33.88
CA GLN A 764 17.17 -18.19 -33.11
C GLN A 764 15.73 -18.18 -32.58
N GLN A 765 15.53 -18.09 -31.26
CA GLN A 765 14.17 -17.84 -30.78
C GLN A 765 13.67 -16.57 -31.49
N PRO A 766 12.51 -16.61 -32.18
CA PRO A 766 11.84 -15.37 -32.52
C PRO A 766 11.48 -14.73 -31.19
N GLY A 767 12.30 -13.78 -30.73
CA GLY A 767 11.94 -12.95 -29.60
C GLY A 767 10.62 -12.27 -29.95
N ASN A 768 9.63 -12.36 -29.06
CA ASN A 768 8.52 -11.43 -29.11
C ASN A 768 9.13 -10.01 -29.16
N SER A 769 8.85 -9.29 -30.24
CA SER A 769 8.96 -7.83 -30.40
C SER A 769 10.04 -7.07 -29.60
N GLY A 770 11.09 -6.61 -30.32
CA GLY A 770 11.88 -5.40 -30.02
C GLY A 770 12.96 -5.55 -28.95
N ASP A 771 14.24 -5.36 -29.30
CA ASP A 771 15.44 -5.09 -28.47
C ASP A 771 15.71 -5.78 -27.10
N GLU A 772 14.80 -6.62 -26.59
CA GLU A 772 14.78 -7.18 -25.22
C GLU A 772 15.99 -8.10 -24.90
N GLN A 773 16.77 -8.50 -25.91
CA GLN A 773 18.00 -9.30 -25.76
C GLN A 773 19.23 -8.62 -26.39
N ALA A 774 19.43 -7.32 -26.19
CA ALA A 774 20.57 -6.59 -26.76
C ALA A 774 21.94 -7.25 -26.50
N PHE A 775 22.13 -7.84 -25.32
CA PHE A 775 23.41 -8.43 -24.87
C PHE A 775 23.40 -9.96 -24.72
N LYS A 776 22.45 -10.66 -25.35
CA LYS A 776 22.37 -12.13 -25.29
C LYS A 776 22.08 -12.71 -26.68
N LEU A 777 22.79 -13.78 -27.02
CA LEU A 777 22.50 -14.58 -28.21
C LEU A 777 22.47 -16.06 -27.87
N SER A 778 21.32 -16.69 -28.06
CA SER A 778 21.06 -18.08 -27.68
C SER A 778 20.92 -19.00 -28.88
N PHE A 779 21.49 -20.20 -28.76
CA PHE A 779 21.42 -21.27 -29.75
C PHE A 779 20.98 -22.58 -29.11
N HIS A 780 20.13 -23.35 -29.79
CA HIS A 780 19.76 -24.68 -29.34
C HIS A 780 20.37 -25.76 -30.24
N PHE A 781 20.69 -26.91 -29.66
CA PHE A 781 21.10 -28.08 -30.43
C PHE A 781 20.73 -29.38 -29.71
N LEU A 782 20.58 -30.46 -30.47
CA LEU A 782 20.36 -31.82 -29.95
C LEU A 782 21.69 -32.58 -29.93
N GLY A 783 21.99 -33.27 -28.83
CA GLY A 783 23.20 -34.10 -28.69
C GLY A 783 22.90 -35.47 -28.07
N ASN A 784 23.52 -36.53 -28.60
CA ASN A 784 23.39 -37.89 -28.08
C ASN A 784 24.43 -38.14 -26.96
N PRO A 785 24.04 -38.60 -25.75
CA PRO A 785 24.96 -38.82 -24.63
C PRO A 785 26.12 -39.78 -24.94
N SER A 786 25.94 -40.70 -25.90
CA SER A 786 26.91 -41.75 -26.25
C SER A 786 27.72 -41.50 -27.52
N GLU A 787 27.37 -40.50 -28.36
CA GLU A 787 28.03 -40.26 -29.66
C GLU A 787 28.95 -39.02 -29.65
N THR A 788 28.83 -38.13 -28.66
CA THR A 788 29.73 -37.00 -28.51
C THR A 788 30.99 -37.40 -27.72
N GLY A 789 31.88 -38.16 -28.36
CA GLY A 789 33.29 -38.27 -27.91
C GLY A 789 34.03 -36.92 -27.93
N GLN A 790 33.38 -35.86 -28.44
CA GLN A 790 33.71 -34.46 -28.30
C GLN A 790 32.57 -33.79 -27.50
N GLY A 791 32.59 -33.92 -26.16
CA GLY A 791 31.51 -33.49 -25.27
C GLY A 791 31.19 -32.00 -25.37
N LEU A 792 30.06 -31.58 -24.78
CA LEU A 792 29.62 -30.17 -24.69
C LEU A 792 30.76 -29.14 -24.47
N GLU A 793 31.74 -29.54 -23.66
CA GLU A 793 32.92 -28.77 -23.34
C GLU A 793 33.82 -28.48 -24.56
N ALA A 794 33.98 -29.42 -25.48
CA ALA A 794 34.71 -29.22 -26.73
C ALA A 794 34.01 -28.21 -27.64
N VAL A 795 32.66 -28.20 -27.66
CA VAL A 795 31.88 -27.18 -28.38
C VAL A 795 32.07 -25.81 -27.72
N ARG A 796 31.97 -25.74 -26.38
CA ARG A 796 32.21 -24.51 -25.61
C ARG A 796 33.61 -23.94 -25.87
N GLU A 797 34.64 -24.79 -25.80
CA GLU A 797 36.04 -24.42 -26.04
C GLU A 797 36.29 -23.97 -27.47
N ALA A 798 35.73 -24.66 -28.47
CA ALA A 798 35.87 -24.28 -29.88
C ALA A 798 35.27 -22.89 -30.15
N PHE A 799 34.09 -22.61 -29.60
CA PHE A 799 33.47 -21.28 -29.69
C PHE A 799 34.32 -20.23 -28.96
N ALA A 800 34.73 -20.50 -27.72
CA ALA A 800 35.53 -19.56 -26.94
C ALA A 800 36.88 -19.24 -27.62
N GLN A 801 37.56 -20.25 -28.18
CA GLN A 801 38.83 -20.08 -28.88
C GLN A 801 38.67 -19.24 -30.15
N ARG A 802 37.62 -19.49 -30.94
CA ARG A 802 37.39 -18.72 -32.17
C ARG A 802 37.02 -17.27 -31.89
N LEU A 803 36.14 -17.03 -30.92
CA LEU A 803 35.76 -15.68 -30.51
C LEU A 803 37.00 -14.90 -30.03
N SER A 804 37.86 -15.56 -29.24
CA SER A 804 39.14 -14.98 -28.81
C SER A 804 40.08 -14.65 -29.99
N GLN A 805 40.21 -15.53 -30.99
CA GLN A 805 41.00 -15.27 -32.20
C GLN A 805 40.52 -14.05 -33.00
N LEU A 806 39.22 -13.80 -32.99
CA LEU A 806 38.61 -12.64 -33.65
C LEU A 806 38.64 -11.37 -32.79
N GLY A 807 39.21 -11.44 -31.57
CA GLY A 807 39.27 -10.33 -30.64
C GLY A 807 37.90 -9.94 -30.07
N ILE A 808 36.91 -10.83 -30.14
CA ILE A 808 35.55 -10.56 -29.65
C ILE A 808 35.46 -10.96 -28.18
N MET A 809 35.22 -9.99 -27.31
CA MET A 809 35.04 -10.20 -25.88
C MET A 809 33.66 -10.78 -25.60
N CYS A 810 33.59 -12.10 -25.39
CA CYS A 810 32.35 -12.82 -25.19
C CYS A 810 32.58 -14.07 -24.32
N LYS A 811 31.60 -14.41 -23.49
CA LYS A 811 31.54 -15.64 -22.70
C LYS A 811 30.57 -16.61 -23.36
N VAL A 812 30.93 -17.89 -23.32
CA VAL A 812 30.12 -19.00 -23.83
C VAL A 812 29.58 -19.77 -22.64
N VAL A 813 28.26 -19.72 -22.44
CA VAL A 813 27.54 -20.49 -21.42
C VAL A 813 26.81 -21.63 -22.12
N VAL A 814 26.95 -22.85 -21.61
CA VAL A 814 26.22 -24.00 -22.15
C VAL A 814 25.43 -24.65 -21.02
N CYS A 815 24.15 -24.90 -21.25
CA CYS A 815 23.27 -25.56 -20.29
C CYS A 815 22.37 -26.60 -20.97
N GLU A 816 21.93 -27.58 -20.19
CA GLU A 816 20.88 -28.52 -20.61
C GLU A 816 19.52 -27.83 -20.58
N GLU A 817 18.67 -28.12 -21.57
CA GLU A 817 17.28 -27.66 -21.51
C GLU A 817 16.44 -28.62 -20.67
N VAL A 818 16.41 -28.36 -19.36
CA VAL A 818 15.83 -29.21 -18.32
C VAL A 818 14.37 -29.54 -18.60
N ALA A 819 13.57 -28.59 -19.11
CA ALA A 819 12.16 -28.82 -19.40
C ALA A 819 11.94 -29.82 -20.54
N TYR A 820 12.77 -29.74 -21.59
CA TYR A 820 12.72 -30.69 -22.70
C TYR A 820 13.31 -32.05 -22.31
N ASN A 821 14.39 -32.04 -21.53
CA ASN A 821 15.16 -33.23 -21.21
C ASN A 821 14.54 -34.10 -20.11
N ARG A 822 13.56 -33.58 -19.35
CA ARG A 822 13.01 -34.22 -18.15
C ARG A 822 12.47 -35.63 -18.38
N ASP A 823 11.78 -35.84 -19.49
CA ASP A 823 11.07 -37.10 -19.79
C ASP A 823 11.82 -37.96 -20.83
N LEU A 824 13.07 -37.61 -21.15
CA LEU A 824 13.89 -38.36 -22.10
C LEU A 824 14.45 -39.63 -21.46
N THR A 825 14.38 -40.73 -22.20
CA THR A 825 15.07 -41.99 -21.88
C THR A 825 16.57 -41.90 -22.23
N THR A 826 17.40 -42.77 -21.66
CA THR A 826 18.88 -42.75 -21.77
C THR A 826 19.42 -42.70 -23.21
N TYR A 827 18.63 -43.10 -24.20
CA TYR A 827 19.04 -43.17 -25.62
C TYR A 827 18.48 -42.05 -26.49
N GLN A 828 17.70 -41.12 -25.91
CA GLN A 828 17.17 -39.98 -26.64
C GLN A 828 18.14 -38.80 -26.58
N ALA A 829 18.29 -38.11 -27.70
CA ALA A 829 19.15 -36.94 -27.79
C ALA A 829 18.64 -35.83 -26.86
N LYS A 830 19.51 -35.36 -25.97
CA LYS A 830 19.23 -34.23 -25.09
C LYS A 830 19.28 -32.92 -25.88
N LYS A 831 18.44 -31.98 -25.51
CA LYS A 831 18.49 -30.59 -25.99
C LYS A 831 19.37 -29.75 -25.07
N PHE A 832 20.21 -28.93 -25.68
CA PHE A 832 21.09 -27.99 -25.00
C PHE A 832 20.82 -26.56 -25.48
N CYS A 833 21.23 -25.59 -24.68
CA CYS A 833 21.27 -24.18 -25.01
C CYS A 833 22.71 -23.67 -24.87
N LEU A 834 23.19 -22.94 -25.88
CA LEU A 834 24.47 -22.23 -25.88
C LEU A 834 24.17 -20.74 -25.94
N ASP A 835 24.50 -20.03 -24.87
CA ASP A 835 24.34 -18.59 -24.74
C ASP A 835 25.68 -17.89 -24.90
N LEU A 836 25.71 -16.89 -25.77
CA LEU A 836 26.80 -15.94 -25.95
C LEU A 836 26.43 -14.62 -25.28
N VAL A 837 27.23 -14.21 -24.30
CA VAL A 837 26.97 -13.06 -23.44
C VAL A 837 28.26 -12.27 -23.18
N PRO A 838 28.21 -10.95 -22.89
CA PRO A 838 29.41 -10.17 -22.57
C PRO A 838 30.11 -10.70 -21.31
N GLU A 839 29.32 -11.02 -20.28
CA GLU A 839 29.76 -11.55 -18.99
C GLU A 839 28.69 -12.48 -18.40
N THR A 840 29.08 -13.27 -17.40
CA THR A 840 28.22 -14.26 -16.73
C THR A 840 27.59 -13.74 -15.43
N LYS A 841 26.79 -14.60 -14.78
CA LYS A 841 25.91 -14.31 -13.62
C LYS A 841 26.58 -13.53 -12.46
N GLU A 842 27.88 -13.66 -12.25
CA GLU A 842 28.62 -12.96 -11.20
C GLU A 842 28.87 -11.48 -11.50
N PHE A 843 28.91 -11.07 -12.76
CA PHE A 843 29.30 -9.71 -13.15
C PHE A 843 28.32 -8.63 -12.67
N PRO A 844 26.99 -8.77 -12.84
CA PRO A 844 26.03 -7.82 -12.26
C PRO A 844 26.15 -7.69 -10.74
N ILE A 845 26.46 -8.80 -10.06
CA ILE A 845 26.66 -8.80 -8.60
C ILE A 845 27.91 -7.99 -8.24
N HIS A 846 29.01 -8.12 -8.98
CA HIS A 846 30.17 -7.25 -8.78
C HIS A 846 29.83 -5.77 -8.98
N GLN A 847 29.11 -5.44 -10.07
CA GLN A 847 28.69 -4.06 -10.35
C GLN A 847 27.79 -3.47 -9.25
N LEU A 848 26.94 -4.30 -8.63
CA LEU A 848 26.13 -3.89 -7.49
C LEU A 848 26.99 -3.59 -6.25
N LEU A 849 28.04 -4.39 -6.03
CA LEU A 849 28.88 -4.35 -4.84
C LEU A 849 29.94 -3.25 -4.87
N GLU A 850 30.35 -2.77 -6.04
CA GLU A 850 31.40 -1.73 -6.19
C GLU A 850 31.16 -0.48 -5.32
N LYS A 851 29.90 -0.09 -5.14
CA LYS A 851 29.50 1.12 -4.40
C LYS A 851 29.13 0.86 -2.95
N VAL A 852 29.16 -0.39 -2.49
CA VAL A 852 28.69 -0.78 -1.16
C VAL A 852 29.87 -1.27 -0.31
N PRO A 853 30.32 -0.51 0.69
CA PRO A 853 31.42 -0.93 1.55
C PRO A 853 30.96 -2.02 2.51
N ARG A 854 31.81 -3.03 2.74
CA ARG A 854 31.62 -4.11 3.73
C ARG A 854 30.32 -4.88 3.52
N VAL A 855 30.27 -5.66 2.45
CA VAL A 855 29.14 -6.57 2.17
C VAL A 855 29.58 -8.01 2.34
N CYS A 856 28.74 -8.81 2.98
CA CYS A 856 28.82 -10.27 2.96
C CYS A 856 27.76 -10.82 2.01
N VAL A 857 28.15 -11.77 1.18
CA VAL A 857 27.27 -12.35 0.16
C VAL A 857 27.02 -13.82 0.44
N LEU A 858 25.74 -14.21 0.49
CA LEU A 858 25.32 -15.59 0.37
C LEU A 858 24.99 -15.87 -1.09
N THR A 859 25.67 -16.82 -1.72
CA THR A 859 25.29 -17.29 -3.06
C THR A 859 24.77 -18.71 -3.02
N ALA A 860 23.87 -19.05 -3.93
CA ALA A 860 23.34 -20.41 -4.05
C ALA A 860 22.99 -20.74 -5.51
N GLY A 861 23.22 -21.99 -5.89
CA GLY A 861 22.91 -22.49 -7.24
C GLY A 861 22.96 -24.01 -7.31
N ASP A 862 22.38 -24.54 -8.38
CA ASP A 862 22.15 -25.97 -8.58
C ASP A 862 22.75 -26.51 -9.88
N SER A 863 23.19 -25.63 -10.78
CA SER A 863 23.62 -25.99 -12.13
C SER A 863 25.00 -25.45 -12.51
N GLY A 864 25.59 -26.01 -13.57
CA GLY A 864 26.95 -25.64 -14.00
C GLY A 864 27.11 -24.16 -14.39
N ASN A 865 26.04 -23.48 -14.80
CA ASN A 865 26.10 -22.05 -15.15
C ASN A 865 26.17 -21.13 -13.91
N ASP A 866 25.99 -21.69 -12.71
CA ASP A 866 26.09 -20.98 -11.43
C ASP A 866 27.53 -20.95 -10.89
N ILE A 867 28.48 -21.63 -11.56
CA ILE A 867 29.86 -21.72 -11.09
C ILE A 867 30.50 -20.35 -10.85
N GLY A 868 30.25 -19.38 -11.74
CA GLY A 868 30.75 -18.01 -11.57
C GLY A 868 30.13 -17.33 -10.36
N LEU A 869 28.82 -17.45 -10.19
CA LEU A 869 28.09 -16.93 -9.03
C LEU A 869 28.60 -17.53 -7.72
N LEU A 870 28.88 -18.84 -7.70
CA LEU A 870 29.33 -19.56 -6.51
C LEU A 870 30.82 -19.33 -6.20
N CYS A 871 31.67 -19.23 -7.23
CA CYS A 871 33.11 -19.26 -7.05
C CYS A 871 33.85 -17.96 -7.37
N ASP A 872 33.26 -17.04 -8.12
CA ASP A 872 34.00 -15.91 -8.71
C ASP A 872 33.55 -14.54 -8.14
N VAL A 873 32.54 -14.50 -7.26
CA VAL A 873 32.11 -13.29 -6.52
C VAL A 873 33.14 -12.91 -5.44
N GLN A 874 33.80 -11.76 -5.59
CA GLN A 874 35.06 -11.33 -4.97
C GLN A 874 34.88 -10.63 -3.61
N VAL A 875 33.92 -11.09 -2.81
CA VAL A 875 33.65 -10.57 -1.46
C VAL A 875 33.46 -11.70 -0.45
N PRO A 876 33.67 -11.44 0.85
CA PRO A 876 33.49 -12.46 1.89
C PRO A 876 32.06 -13.01 1.91
N GLY A 877 31.93 -14.27 2.31
CA GLY A 877 30.62 -14.88 2.49
C GLY A 877 30.59 -16.39 2.33
N ILE A 878 29.39 -16.90 2.07
CA ILE A 878 29.12 -18.33 1.94
C ILE A 878 28.55 -18.62 0.55
N SER A 879 29.01 -19.68 -0.08
CA SER A 879 28.45 -20.21 -1.32
C SER A 879 27.81 -21.57 -1.04
N VAL A 880 26.53 -21.74 -1.36
CA VAL A 880 25.77 -22.95 -1.10
C VAL A 880 25.57 -23.71 -2.41
N VAL A 881 26.15 -24.89 -2.50
CA VAL A 881 25.78 -25.84 -3.56
C VAL A 881 24.52 -26.54 -3.07
N VAL A 882 23.36 -26.37 -3.70
CA VAL A 882 22.12 -26.93 -3.13
C VAL A 882 22.11 -28.47 -3.13
N GLY A 883 21.37 -29.10 -2.21
CA GLY A 883 21.47 -30.56 -2.01
C GLY A 883 21.06 -31.43 -3.20
N ASN A 884 20.31 -30.88 -4.16
CA ASN A 884 19.94 -31.53 -5.41
C ASN A 884 20.75 -31.04 -6.62
N ALA A 885 21.86 -30.35 -6.40
CA ALA A 885 22.71 -29.81 -7.45
C ALA A 885 23.20 -30.89 -8.43
N HIS A 886 23.38 -30.49 -9.69
CA HIS A 886 23.91 -31.38 -10.72
C HIS A 886 25.32 -31.88 -10.34
N HIS A 887 25.59 -33.16 -10.62
CA HIS A 887 26.87 -33.79 -10.26
C HIS A 887 28.09 -33.04 -10.84
N ASP A 888 27.94 -32.49 -12.04
CA ASP A 888 29.00 -31.71 -12.69
C ASP A 888 29.28 -30.40 -11.96
N LEU A 889 28.26 -29.70 -11.46
CA LEU A 889 28.46 -28.51 -10.63
C LEU A 889 29.26 -28.86 -9.38
N ILE A 890 28.85 -29.91 -8.66
CA ILE A 890 29.55 -30.38 -7.45
C ILE A 890 31.03 -30.67 -7.76
N SER A 891 31.29 -31.38 -8.85
CA SER A 891 32.64 -31.73 -9.28
C SER A 891 33.48 -30.48 -9.61
N MET A 892 32.89 -29.51 -10.32
CA MET A 892 33.54 -28.25 -10.67
C MET A 892 33.85 -27.39 -9.43
N VAL A 893 32.93 -27.31 -8.47
CA VAL A 893 33.15 -26.56 -7.22
C VAL A 893 34.18 -27.25 -6.33
N HIS A 894 34.17 -28.59 -6.25
CA HIS A 894 35.21 -29.35 -5.55
C HIS A 894 36.61 -29.06 -6.10
N ALA A 895 36.76 -28.97 -7.43
CA ALA A 895 38.05 -28.67 -8.06
C ALA A 895 38.59 -27.27 -7.72
N ARG A 896 37.73 -26.33 -7.32
CA ARG A 896 38.10 -24.95 -6.95
C ARG A 896 38.29 -24.75 -5.45
N THR A 897 38.02 -25.75 -4.62
CA THR A 897 38.00 -25.61 -3.17
C THR A 897 39.05 -26.47 -2.49
N ALA A 898 39.58 -25.97 -1.37
CA ALA A 898 40.48 -26.72 -0.51
C ALA A 898 39.70 -27.51 0.56
N GLU A 899 40.18 -28.72 0.88
CA GLU A 899 39.58 -29.57 1.90
C GLU A 899 39.67 -28.96 3.30
N THR A 900 38.67 -29.22 4.14
CA THR A 900 38.66 -28.82 5.55
C THR A 900 38.29 -30.01 6.44
N LYS A 901 38.33 -29.80 7.77
CA LYS A 901 37.93 -30.80 8.75
C LYS A 901 36.44 -31.16 8.68
N ASN A 902 35.59 -30.24 8.25
CA ASN A 902 34.17 -30.50 8.09
C ASN A 902 33.91 -30.82 6.60
N PRO A 903 33.56 -32.05 6.24
CA PRO A 903 33.35 -32.41 4.84
C PRO A 903 32.21 -31.63 4.18
N ALA A 904 31.26 -31.11 4.98
CA ALA A 904 30.18 -30.25 4.49
C ALA A 904 30.61 -28.80 4.23
N GLN A 905 31.83 -28.40 4.62
CA GLN A 905 32.33 -27.04 4.44
C GLN A 905 33.72 -27.07 3.81
N ARG A 906 33.91 -26.37 2.70
CA ARG A 906 35.22 -26.22 2.05
C ARG A 906 35.62 -24.76 1.97
N VAL A 907 36.92 -24.48 1.89
CA VAL A 907 37.41 -23.10 1.76
C VAL A 907 37.75 -22.82 0.31
N LEU A 908 37.18 -21.74 -0.22
CA LEU A 908 37.49 -21.18 -1.52
C LEU A 908 38.37 -19.94 -1.34
N LYS A 909 39.54 -19.92 -1.99
CA LYS A 909 40.43 -18.76 -2.04
C LYS A 909 40.24 -18.04 -3.36
N LEU A 910 39.83 -16.78 -3.29
CA LEU A 910 39.59 -15.95 -4.46
C LEU A 910 40.86 -15.24 -4.92
N ALA A 911 40.87 -14.77 -6.16
CA ALA A 911 42.01 -14.05 -6.76
C ALA A 911 42.39 -12.78 -5.98
N THR A 912 41.42 -12.13 -5.35
CA THR A 912 41.61 -10.96 -4.48
C THR A 912 42.25 -11.28 -3.11
N GLY A 913 42.48 -12.55 -2.79
CA GLY A 913 42.95 -13.00 -1.48
C GLY A 913 41.84 -13.18 -0.44
N VAL A 914 40.60 -12.83 -0.79
CA VAL A 914 39.41 -13.08 0.03
C VAL A 914 39.13 -14.59 0.15
N GLN A 915 38.71 -15.03 1.33
CA GLN A 915 38.29 -16.40 1.57
C GLN A 915 36.77 -16.49 1.68
N ARG A 916 36.19 -17.54 1.10
CA ARG A 916 34.78 -17.89 1.21
C ARG A 916 34.62 -19.31 1.71
N THR A 917 33.53 -19.56 2.43
CA THR A 917 33.13 -20.92 2.79
C THR A 917 32.16 -21.44 1.73
N VAL A 918 32.42 -22.62 1.20
CA VAL A 918 31.49 -23.34 0.34
C VAL A 918 30.81 -24.41 1.17
N TYR A 919 29.49 -24.36 1.25
CA TYR A 919 28.67 -25.30 1.99
C TYR A 919 28.05 -26.34 1.04
N PHE A 920 28.26 -27.61 1.38
CA PHE A 920 27.65 -28.78 0.75
C PHE A 920 26.64 -29.39 1.74
N PRO A 921 25.33 -29.17 1.54
CA PRO A 921 24.28 -29.64 2.41
C PRO A 921 24.10 -31.16 2.33
N GLU A 922 23.47 -31.72 3.35
CA GLU A 922 23.07 -33.13 3.36
C GLU A 922 22.05 -33.40 2.25
N ALA A 923 22.07 -34.61 1.69
CA ALA A 923 21.18 -35.01 0.58
C ALA A 923 19.68 -34.93 0.92
N SER A 924 19.33 -34.90 2.22
CA SER A 924 17.96 -34.70 2.72
C SER A 924 17.46 -33.26 2.54
N ASN A 925 18.35 -32.28 2.42
CA ASN A 925 18.01 -30.87 2.28
C ASN A 925 17.81 -30.53 0.80
N LEU A 926 16.61 -30.09 0.43
CA LEU A 926 16.30 -29.63 -0.93
C LEU A 926 16.36 -28.11 -1.00
N GLY A 927 16.75 -27.56 -2.17
CA GLY A 927 16.76 -26.14 -2.52
C GLY A 927 16.63 -25.14 -1.36
N PRO A 928 15.41 -24.68 -1.01
CA PRO A 928 15.20 -23.63 0.00
C PRO A 928 15.76 -23.97 1.39
N ALA A 929 15.67 -25.22 1.82
CA ALA A 929 16.20 -25.67 3.11
C ALA A 929 17.75 -25.62 3.14
N SER A 930 18.39 -25.90 2.00
CA SER A 930 19.85 -25.75 1.86
C SER A 930 20.29 -24.30 2.00
N VAL A 931 19.54 -23.38 1.37
CA VAL A 931 19.80 -21.93 1.44
C VAL A 931 19.57 -21.42 2.86
N ALA A 932 18.48 -21.81 3.51
CA ALA A 932 18.19 -21.45 4.90
C ALA A 932 19.34 -21.86 5.84
N LYS A 933 19.91 -23.05 5.64
CA LYS A 933 21.07 -23.49 6.42
C LYS A 933 22.31 -22.65 6.14
N GLY A 934 22.52 -22.24 4.89
CA GLY A 934 23.57 -21.28 4.52
C GLY A 934 23.41 -19.94 5.23
N VAL A 935 22.19 -19.43 5.35
CA VAL A 935 21.88 -18.21 6.11
C VAL A 935 22.26 -18.38 7.59
N GLU A 936 21.85 -19.48 8.23
CA GLU A 936 22.21 -19.76 9.62
C GLU A 936 23.73 -19.85 9.84
N LEU A 937 24.46 -20.48 8.91
CA LEU A 937 25.92 -20.57 8.96
C LEU A 937 26.58 -19.20 8.83
N LEU A 938 26.05 -18.35 7.94
CA LEU A 938 26.56 -16.99 7.74
C LEU A 938 26.38 -16.17 9.03
N LEU A 939 25.19 -16.23 9.62
CA LEU A 939 24.83 -15.46 10.81
C LEU A 939 25.49 -15.97 12.11
N SER A 940 25.90 -17.24 12.15
CA SER A 940 26.56 -17.83 13.33
C SER A 940 28.08 -17.72 13.32
N SER A 941 28.69 -17.42 12.16
CA SER A 941 30.13 -17.36 12.02
C SER A 941 30.69 -16.03 12.52
N ARG A 942 31.48 -16.11 13.60
CA ARG A 942 32.24 -14.98 14.16
C ARG A 942 33.36 -14.49 13.25
N GLU A 943 33.69 -15.20 12.17
CA GLU A 943 34.75 -14.78 11.24
C GLU A 943 34.26 -13.71 10.25
N PHE A 944 32.95 -13.56 10.07
CA PHE A 944 32.36 -12.56 9.19
C PHE A 944 31.98 -11.25 9.89
N TYR A 945 31.88 -11.25 11.23
CA TYR A 945 31.57 -10.10 12.10
C TYR A 945 32.84 -9.56 12.76
#